data_AF-A0A1F5ASH9-F1
#
_entry.id   AF-A0A1F5ASH9-F1
#
_cell.length_a   1.000
_cell.length_b   1.000
_cell.length_c   1.000
_cell.angle_alpha   90.00
_cell.angle_beta   90.00
_cell.angle_gamma   90.00
#
_symmetry.space_group_name_H-M   'P 1'
#
loop_
_entity.id
_entity.type
_entity.pdbx_description
1 polymer ?
#
loop_
_entity_poly.entity_id
_entity_poly.type
_entity_poly.pdbx_seq_one_letter_code
_entity_poly.pdbx_strand_id
1 'polypeptide(L)'
;MKSTYFLAVEEAEMSGGKRKNACIMIKGASRMRTSGFRIRLIKAAALAAAVIGLTALSTSNLAAQGAPGQSHEAYSENFENGPGGWLANRYEALPIIDGVAYCYSPWYLDSHHAPPGAGYLHMLMYLYTSDTYVGADRKAHLQGNRFIEQNKSADLTNARLSVRLRGDVDLQGSGLVLLVQGKTPKTMANFVLSGQPLRVERDWTQQTIVLSPDPKQWTCLGARWDKVSDYGCDDIATVLKDVNFDIMFVLFPLNVVPSHPELVKDMHRMRPGQDYPGYPSYEVEQKFLPRGVIMFDSVRIDYPDEAAQANPDGDATLRALATSPGKLSPGFSSPRKLYTVFVSQACEKITVTAAAGDPRAAIQINGARIADGRESAPIPVSVGRNLVDVDVTSTDGKTKENYRIRVMRPYPTPNWVRVKEDNPWVPRDSSGELAFNNRMWLFGGYTPGLVSDVWSSADGLDWTKNGEIPCAAGINVPVNFVFGGKMWVSGNDGSFYSSADGARWDLVLAETPWKNAAGSGVIFAGKMWVIARNKGNAPGNSIWSSSDGVHWTLETAFTPFSKRQLFSDFVVHQDRMYAVGGAIQGYHPFRAYNDVWSSADGRSWTKVTDQAPWPPRIWNTARVYKNRIWMMGGFRAEPTWNNFNDVWYSLDGAHWSELATEDIWSPRHEYSLYVFNDKLWMVGGNAWPLQNDVWYLEIKGLTFLSQPVIEEVAGNDYTYRAKADFNASGEKISYRLAEAPRWLSIDSQTGLVRASPVEPGDFKVVVEASDQAGEIARQAYTLHIDKE
;
A
#
# COMPACT_ATOMS: atom_id res chain seq x y z
N MET A 1 -0.77 32.36 17.01
CA MET A 1 -0.58 32.77 15.60
C MET A 1 0.60 32.00 15.01
N LYS A 2 0.35 31.03 14.15
CA LYS A 2 1.27 30.51 13.13
C LYS A 2 0.40 30.18 11.92
N SER A 3 0.82 30.53 10.72
CA SER A 3 -0.03 30.44 9.52
C SER A 3 0.39 29.25 8.66
N THR A 4 -0.54 28.34 8.41
CA THR A 4 -0.34 27.22 7.48
C THR A 4 -0.64 27.70 6.06
N TYR A 5 0.34 27.63 5.16
CA TYR A 5 0.14 27.90 3.74
C TYR A 5 -0.11 26.60 2.98
N PHE A 6 -1.27 26.50 2.35
CA PHE A 6 -1.55 25.47 1.35
C PHE A 6 -0.97 25.88 0.00
N LEU A 7 -0.38 24.93 -0.74
CA LEU A 7 -0.01 25.09 -2.14
C LEU A 7 -1.14 24.52 -3.00
N ALA A 8 -1.92 25.41 -3.63
CA ALA A 8 -2.76 25.05 -4.75
C ALA A 8 -1.94 25.10 -6.04
N VAL A 9 -2.25 24.20 -6.99
CA VAL A 9 -1.66 24.20 -8.33
C VAL A 9 -2.81 24.40 -9.32
N GLU A 10 -2.89 25.57 -9.93
CA GLU A 10 -3.70 25.80 -11.12
C GLU A 10 -2.82 25.53 -12.36
N GLU A 11 -3.30 24.70 -13.28
CA GLU A 11 -2.69 24.58 -14.60
C GLU A 11 -3.18 25.72 -15.50
N ALA A 12 -2.24 26.42 -16.12
CA ALA A 12 -2.52 27.41 -17.17
C ALA A 12 -1.95 26.92 -18.50
N GLU A 13 -2.82 26.67 -19.48
CA GLU A 13 -2.40 26.34 -20.84
C GLU A 13 -1.62 27.51 -21.46
N MET A 14 -0.45 27.25 -22.05
CA MET A 14 0.07 28.08 -23.14
C MET A 14 0.81 27.26 -24.19
N SER A 15 0.66 27.71 -25.44
CA SER A 15 1.10 27.01 -26.64
C SER A 15 2.54 27.33 -27.05
N GLY A 16 3.22 26.30 -27.56
CA GLY A 16 4.23 26.46 -28.61
C GLY A 16 5.66 26.88 -28.22
N GLY A 17 6.62 25.98 -28.47
CA GLY A 17 7.97 26.38 -28.90
C GLY A 17 9.14 26.06 -27.95
N LYS A 18 9.93 25.06 -28.33
CA LYS A 18 11.36 24.86 -27.99
C LYS A 18 11.72 24.91 -26.49
N ARG A 19 11.72 23.74 -25.85
CA ARG A 19 12.26 23.53 -24.49
C ARG A 19 13.73 23.97 -24.36
N LYS A 20 14.05 24.69 -23.28
CA LYS A 20 15.37 24.75 -22.65
C LYS A 20 15.16 24.54 -21.15
N ASN A 21 15.87 23.57 -20.56
CA ASN A 21 15.80 23.35 -19.11
C ASN A 21 16.68 24.40 -18.40
N ALA A 22 16.17 25.00 -17.33
CA ALA A 22 16.94 25.88 -16.45
C ALA A 22 16.71 25.45 -14.99
N CYS A 23 17.78 25.12 -14.28
CA CYS A 23 17.73 24.69 -12.88
C CYS A 23 17.79 25.92 -11.95
N ILE A 24 16.91 25.98 -10.96
CA ILE A 24 16.84 27.08 -9.99
C ILE A 24 17.70 26.74 -8.77
N MET A 25 18.90 27.33 -8.69
CA MET A 25 19.69 27.34 -7.45
C MET A 25 19.46 28.63 -6.66
N ILE A 26 19.06 28.51 -5.39
CA ILE A 26 18.94 29.65 -4.47
C ILE A 26 20.23 29.74 -3.64
N LYS A 27 21.11 30.70 -3.96
CA LYS A 27 22.21 31.13 -3.08
C LYS A 27 21.83 32.42 -2.37
N GLY A 28 21.69 32.39 -1.05
CA GLY A 28 21.30 33.55 -0.24
C GLY A 28 22.43 34.13 0.60
N ALA A 29 23.08 35.21 0.14
CA ALA A 29 23.90 36.09 0.99
C ALA A 29 24.24 37.45 0.34
N SER A 30 23.62 38.55 0.80
CA SER A 30 24.31 39.84 1.01
C SER A 30 23.41 40.91 1.67
N ARG A 31 24.06 41.89 2.30
CA ARG A 31 23.51 42.87 3.26
C ARG A 31 22.82 44.08 2.60
N MET A 32 21.85 44.69 3.31
CA MET A 32 21.74 46.13 3.71
C MET A 32 20.25 46.51 4.02
N ARG A 33 19.88 47.49 4.88
CA ARG A 33 20.62 48.36 5.82
C ARG A 33 19.70 48.86 6.97
N THR A 34 20.24 48.91 8.19
CA THR A 34 19.98 49.87 9.31
C THR A 34 18.66 50.67 9.41
N SER A 35 17.88 50.45 10.49
CA SER A 35 17.55 51.44 11.57
C SER A 35 16.38 50.92 12.45
N GLY A 36 16.32 51.14 13.77
CA GLY A 36 17.31 51.63 14.73
C GLY A 36 16.71 51.78 16.15
N PHE A 37 17.54 51.75 17.21
CA PHE A 37 17.28 52.10 18.63
C PHE A 37 16.06 51.47 19.38
N ARG A 38 16.09 51.15 20.69
CA ARG A 38 17.04 51.46 21.78
C ARG A 38 17.09 50.32 22.83
N ILE A 39 18.16 50.29 23.63
CA ILE A 39 18.42 49.30 24.70
C ILE A 39 17.79 49.74 26.04
N ARG A 40 17.33 48.79 26.86
CA ARG A 40 17.40 48.85 28.34
C ARG A 40 17.74 47.48 28.94
N LEU A 41 18.84 47.39 29.69
CA LEU A 41 19.10 46.32 30.67
C LEU A 41 18.56 46.73 32.05
N ILE A 42 18.10 45.77 32.85
CA ILE A 42 18.05 45.84 34.32
C ILE A 42 18.50 44.48 34.87
N LYS A 43 19.17 44.47 36.03
CA LYS A 43 19.63 43.26 36.76
C LYS A 43 18.76 42.99 38.01
N ALA A 44 18.49 41.72 38.31
CA ALA A 44 18.37 41.15 39.65
C ALA A 44 18.56 39.61 39.54
N ALA A 45 19.26 38.83 40.37
CA ALA A 45 19.76 38.93 41.76
C ALA A 45 18.85 38.29 42.85
N ALA A 46 19.01 36.96 43.00
CA ALA A 46 18.91 36.07 44.18
C ALA A 46 18.06 36.39 45.44
N LEU A 47 17.45 35.33 46.00
CA LEU A 47 17.19 35.17 47.46
C LEU A 47 17.17 33.66 47.86
N ALA A 48 17.30 33.35 49.16
CA ALA A 48 17.34 31.99 49.78
C ALA A 48 16.86 32.07 51.26
N ALA A 49 16.71 31.02 52.08
CA ALA A 49 17.01 29.57 52.00
C ALA A 49 15.80 28.75 52.59
N ALA A 50 15.84 27.63 53.34
CA ALA A 50 16.87 26.79 53.99
C ALA A 50 16.34 25.33 54.20
N VAL A 51 17.13 24.25 54.10
CA VAL A 51 17.98 23.57 55.11
C VAL A 51 17.26 22.82 56.26
N ILE A 52 17.47 21.50 56.32
CA ILE A 52 17.80 20.60 57.47
C ILE A 52 17.96 19.17 56.88
N GLY A 53 18.91 18.32 57.26
CA GLY A 53 20.02 18.44 58.22
C GLY A 53 21.14 17.41 57.93
N LEU A 54 22.22 17.42 58.72
CA LEU A 54 23.46 16.64 58.45
C LEU A 54 23.49 15.26 59.13
N THR A 55 24.14 14.30 58.47
CA THR A 55 25.11 13.38 59.11
C THR A 55 26.34 13.25 58.21
N ALA A 56 27.54 13.38 58.76
CA ALA A 56 28.80 13.28 58.02
C ALA A 56 29.66 12.14 58.56
N LEU A 57 30.36 11.40 57.67
CA LEU A 57 31.33 10.38 58.05
C LEU A 57 32.48 10.27 57.03
N SER A 58 33.71 10.27 57.56
CA SER A 58 34.99 9.77 56.99
C SER A 58 35.29 9.98 55.49
N THR A 59 36.10 10.99 55.18
CA THR A 59 36.87 11.07 53.92
C THR A 59 38.13 10.21 53.99
N SER A 60 38.02 8.90 53.74
CA SER A 60 39.19 8.00 53.70
C SER A 60 38.94 6.71 52.89
N ASN A 61 38.93 6.82 51.55
CA ASN A 61 39.34 5.78 50.58
C ASN A 61 39.12 6.27 49.13
N LEU A 62 39.94 7.23 48.68
CA LEU A 62 40.05 7.61 47.26
C LEU A 62 41.23 6.89 46.62
N ALA A 63 41.07 5.57 46.45
CA ALA A 63 41.99 4.71 45.72
C ALA A 63 41.18 3.60 45.01
N ALA A 64 41.50 3.33 43.74
CA ALA A 64 40.92 2.25 42.94
C ALA A 64 39.37 2.25 42.79
N GLN A 65 38.82 3.32 42.22
CA GLN A 65 37.71 3.14 41.26
C GLN A 65 38.32 3.17 39.85
N GLY A 66 38.34 2.01 39.18
CA GLY A 66 38.57 1.95 37.75
C GLY A 66 37.35 2.48 36.99
N ALA A 67 37.52 2.83 35.72
CA ALA A 67 36.37 3.14 34.86
C ALA A 67 35.41 1.92 34.80
N PRO A 68 34.09 2.12 34.77
CA PRO A 68 33.15 1.02 34.59
C PRO A 68 33.40 0.35 33.24
N GLY A 69 33.43 -1.00 33.22
CA GLY A 69 33.52 -1.76 31.99
C GLY A 69 32.31 -1.51 31.08
N GLN A 70 32.48 -1.72 29.78
CA GLN A 70 31.37 -1.64 28.83
C GLN A 70 30.45 -2.86 28.98
N SER A 71 29.17 -2.69 28.65
CA SER A 71 28.14 -3.73 28.75
C SER A 71 28.22 -4.70 27.58
N HIS A 72 28.28 -6.00 27.90
CA HIS A 72 28.17 -7.11 26.94
C HIS A 72 26.71 -7.59 26.77
N GLU A 73 25.73 -6.95 27.40
CA GLU A 73 24.32 -7.13 27.04
C GLU A 73 24.12 -6.75 25.57
N ALA A 74 23.37 -7.54 24.81
CA ALA A 74 23.10 -7.26 23.40
C ALA A 74 22.62 -5.83 23.13
N TYR A 75 23.19 -5.19 22.11
CA TYR A 75 22.67 -3.95 21.54
C TYR A 75 21.54 -4.30 20.57
N SER A 76 20.43 -3.57 20.59
CA SER A 76 19.30 -3.81 19.69
C SER A 76 18.65 -2.49 19.30
N GLU A 77 18.48 -2.30 18.01
CA GLU A 77 17.82 -1.17 17.38
C GLU A 77 16.65 -1.67 16.52
N ASN A 78 15.51 -0.98 16.60
CA ASN A 78 14.27 -1.32 15.91
C ASN A 78 13.55 -0.10 15.30
N PHE A 79 14.18 1.08 15.34
CA PHE A 79 13.81 2.35 14.72
C PHE A 79 12.43 2.96 15.09
N GLU A 80 11.57 2.26 15.83
CA GLU A 80 10.29 2.76 16.38
C GLU A 80 10.45 4.14 17.04
N ASN A 81 11.45 4.25 17.92
CA ASN A 81 11.77 5.45 18.67
C ASN A 81 12.85 6.29 17.97
N GLY A 82 12.68 6.50 16.66
CA GLY A 82 13.64 7.22 15.81
C GLY A 82 14.98 6.49 15.62
N PRO A 83 15.99 7.16 15.03
CA PRO A 83 17.16 6.48 14.45
C PRO A 83 18.21 5.93 15.44
N GLY A 84 18.11 6.25 16.75
CA GLY A 84 18.94 5.62 17.80
C GLY A 84 20.46 5.82 17.71
N GLY A 85 20.91 6.86 16.99
CA GLY A 85 22.32 7.14 16.71
C GLY A 85 22.79 6.74 15.32
N TRP A 86 21.97 6.02 14.55
CA TRP A 86 22.26 5.74 13.16
C TRP A 86 22.03 6.97 12.28
N LEU A 87 22.92 7.20 11.32
CA LEU A 87 22.94 8.37 10.44
C LEU A 87 23.00 7.91 8.99
N ALA A 88 22.32 8.61 8.08
CA ALA A 88 22.33 8.29 6.65
C ALA A 88 23.47 8.99 5.91
N ASN A 89 23.97 8.34 4.86
CA ASN A 89 25.15 8.79 4.12
C ASN A 89 26.28 9.12 5.11
N ARG A 90 27.00 10.24 4.97
CA ARG A 90 28.06 10.65 5.92
C ARG A 90 27.65 11.78 6.86
N TYR A 91 26.51 12.44 6.62
CA TYR A 91 26.12 13.71 7.28
C TYR A 91 24.60 13.95 7.38
N GLU A 92 23.76 12.98 7.03
CA GLU A 92 22.32 13.19 6.88
C GLU A 92 21.51 12.47 7.97
N ALA A 93 20.34 13.00 8.32
CA ALA A 93 19.43 12.33 9.22
C ALA A 93 18.87 11.07 8.55
N LEU A 94 18.96 9.91 9.21
CA LEU A 94 18.43 8.66 8.69
C LEU A 94 16.90 8.73 8.59
N PRO A 95 16.30 8.64 7.39
CA PRO A 95 14.86 8.71 7.23
C PRO A 95 14.20 7.49 7.89
N ILE A 96 13.39 7.74 8.91
CA ILE A 96 12.56 6.73 9.57
C ILE A 96 11.10 6.93 9.14
N ILE A 97 10.45 5.88 8.68
CA ILE A 97 9.01 5.84 8.37
C ILE A 97 8.48 4.53 8.96
N ASP A 98 7.40 4.59 9.74
CA ASP A 98 6.70 3.43 10.33
C ASP A 98 7.63 2.38 10.98
N GLY A 99 8.60 2.83 11.78
CA GLY A 99 9.56 1.95 12.47
C GLY A 99 10.64 1.33 11.57
N VAL A 100 10.84 1.86 10.36
CA VAL A 100 11.82 1.36 9.38
C VAL A 100 12.75 2.49 8.95
N ALA A 101 14.05 2.20 8.91
CA ALA A 101 15.08 3.08 8.35
C ALA A 101 15.25 2.88 6.85
N TYR A 102 15.27 3.97 6.07
CA TYR A 102 15.35 3.95 4.61
C TYR A 102 16.66 4.53 4.07
N CYS A 103 17.40 3.73 3.31
CA CYS A 103 18.58 4.14 2.57
C CYS A 103 18.24 4.18 1.06
N TYR A 104 18.12 5.38 0.49
CA TYR A 104 17.81 5.59 -0.94
C TYR A 104 19.05 5.93 -1.76
N SER A 105 19.13 5.45 -3.00
CA SER A 105 20.12 5.93 -3.99
C SER A 105 19.73 7.31 -4.56
N PRO A 106 20.67 8.18 -4.96
CA PRO A 106 22.11 7.96 -4.98
C PRO A 106 22.74 8.08 -3.58
N TRP A 107 23.54 7.08 -3.22
CA TRP A 107 24.28 7.07 -1.95
C TRP A 107 25.59 7.87 -2.05
N TYR A 108 26.12 8.30 -0.90
CA TYR A 108 27.40 9.01 -0.86
C TYR A 108 28.53 8.11 -1.36
N LEU A 109 29.25 8.57 -2.40
CA LEU A 109 30.42 7.90 -2.97
C LEU A 109 31.69 8.28 -2.21
N ASP A 110 32.21 7.40 -1.38
CA ASP A 110 33.50 7.61 -0.73
C ASP A 110 34.66 7.15 -1.64
N SER A 111 35.72 7.95 -1.67
CA SER A 111 36.91 7.75 -2.50
C SER A 111 38.23 7.75 -1.70
N HIS A 112 38.18 7.80 -0.36
CA HIS A 112 39.37 7.79 0.50
C HIS A 112 40.13 6.46 0.49
N HIS A 113 39.49 5.39 0.02
CA HIS A 113 40.06 4.04 -0.10
C HIS A 113 40.28 3.61 -1.57
N ALA A 114 40.16 4.55 -2.52
CA ALA A 114 40.49 4.31 -3.92
C ALA A 114 41.97 3.85 -4.09
N PRO A 115 42.31 3.15 -5.19
CA PRO A 115 43.66 2.65 -5.45
C PRO A 115 44.78 3.68 -5.15
N PRO A 116 45.85 3.30 -4.43
CA PRO A 116 46.27 1.94 -4.08
C PRO A 116 45.51 1.27 -2.91
N GLY A 117 44.48 1.90 -2.34
CA GLY A 117 43.51 1.22 -1.48
C GLY A 117 42.62 0.22 -2.23
N ALA A 118 41.75 -0.49 -1.52
CA ALA A 118 40.98 -1.61 -2.05
C ALA A 118 39.83 -1.24 -3.01
N GLY A 119 39.40 0.04 -3.05
CA GLY A 119 38.35 0.49 -3.96
C GLY A 119 37.46 1.60 -3.40
N TYR A 120 36.43 1.93 -4.18
CA TYR A 120 35.40 2.89 -3.80
C TYR A 120 34.21 2.17 -3.14
N LEU A 121 33.49 2.88 -2.26
CA LEU A 121 32.31 2.37 -1.56
C LEU A 121 31.17 3.38 -1.53
N HIS A 122 29.94 2.89 -1.36
CA HIS A 122 28.80 3.72 -0.99
C HIS A 122 28.51 3.59 0.49
N MET A 123 28.38 4.72 1.20
CA MET A 123 27.90 4.75 2.58
C MET A 123 26.38 4.77 2.59
N LEU A 124 25.72 3.81 3.26
CA LEU A 124 24.26 3.78 3.41
C LEU A 124 23.86 4.40 4.74
N MET A 125 24.29 3.76 5.82
CA MET A 125 24.06 4.21 7.20
C MET A 125 25.20 3.77 8.12
N TYR A 126 25.47 4.56 9.15
CA TYR A 126 26.53 4.28 10.12
C TYR A 126 26.15 4.68 11.54
N LEU A 127 26.84 4.10 12.53
CA LEU A 127 26.65 4.30 13.97
C LEU A 127 28.01 4.50 14.64
N TYR A 128 28.18 5.62 15.35
CA TYR A 128 29.35 5.84 16.21
C TYR A 128 29.30 4.92 17.43
N THR A 129 30.40 4.23 17.72
CA THR A 129 30.56 3.33 18.89
C THR A 129 31.23 4.02 20.08
N SER A 130 31.90 5.16 19.85
CA SER A 130 32.58 5.96 20.87
C SER A 130 32.56 7.45 20.51
N ASP A 131 32.61 8.32 21.53
CA ASP A 131 32.75 9.77 21.35
C ASP A 131 34.21 10.25 21.29
N THR A 132 35.18 9.35 21.52
CA THR A 132 36.58 9.68 21.84
C THR A 132 37.29 10.41 20.70
N TYR A 133 37.09 9.97 19.45
CA TYR A 133 37.69 10.56 18.26
C TYR A 133 36.71 11.42 17.45
N VAL A 134 35.51 11.70 18.01
CA VAL A 134 34.50 12.55 17.37
C VAL A 134 34.81 14.02 17.67
N GLY A 135 35.06 14.79 16.60
CA GLY A 135 35.36 16.22 16.71
C GLY A 135 34.25 17.01 17.41
N ALA A 136 34.63 18.11 18.07
CA ALA A 136 33.68 18.95 18.82
C ALA A 136 32.56 19.53 17.94
N ASP A 137 32.82 19.69 16.65
CA ASP A 137 31.86 20.06 15.61
C ASP A 137 30.80 18.97 15.33
N ARG A 138 31.11 17.70 15.63
CA ARG A 138 30.27 16.52 15.34
C ARG A 138 29.66 15.85 16.57
N LYS A 139 30.05 16.21 17.79
CA LYS A 139 29.47 15.59 19.02
C LYS A 139 27.95 15.78 19.16
N ALA A 140 27.36 16.77 18.49
CA ALA A 140 25.91 16.92 18.40
C ALA A 140 25.20 15.71 17.74
N HIS A 141 25.88 14.99 16.84
CA HIS A 141 25.34 13.78 16.20
C HIS A 141 25.34 12.54 17.10
N LEU A 142 25.86 12.65 18.33
CA LEU A 142 25.87 11.55 19.31
C LEU A 142 24.67 11.61 20.27
N GLN A 143 23.86 12.67 20.23
CA GLN A 143 22.67 12.80 21.05
C GLN A 143 21.59 11.81 20.58
N GLY A 144 21.09 10.95 21.47
CA GLY A 144 20.19 9.85 21.14
C GLY A 144 20.89 8.62 20.56
N ASN A 145 22.22 8.54 20.65
CA ASN A 145 22.97 7.35 20.26
C ASN A 145 22.85 6.28 21.35
N ARG A 146 21.93 5.33 21.12
CA ARG A 146 21.58 4.28 22.09
C ARG A 146 22.72 3.30 22.36
N PHE A 147 23.71 3.17 21.48
CA PHE A 147 24.88 2.32 21.72
C PHE A 147 25.81 2.95 22.77
N ILE A 148 26.11 4.25 22.61
CA ILE A 148 26.96 5.01 23.55
C ILE A 148 26.20 5.27 24.87
N GLU A 149 24.93 5.67 24.80
CA GLU A 149 24.09 5.97 25.96
C GLU A 149 23.83 4.73 26.85
N GLN A 150 23.82 3.51 26.27
CA GLN A 150 23.74 2.25 27.01
C GLN A 150 25.13 1.65 27.34
N ASN A 151 26.23 2.38 27.09
CA ASN A 151 27.61 1.97 27.35
C ASN A 151 27.95 0.58 26.78
N LYS A 152 27.53 0.28 25.54
CA LYS A 152 27.71 -1.04 24.90
C LYS A 152 29.17 -1.30 24.51
N SER A 153 29.58 -2.57 24.52
CA SER A 153 30.98 -2.97 24.30
C SER A 153 31.46 -2.75 22.87
N ALA A 154 32.65 -2.15 22.74
CA ALA A 154 33.35 -1.99 21.48
C ALA A 154 34.19 -3.24 21.10
N ASP A 155 34.29 -4.25 21.99
CA ASP A 155 34.79 -5.57 21.63
C ASP A 155 33.70 -6.34 20.88
N LEU A 156 33.84 -6.39 19.56
CA LEU A 156 32.98 -7.11 18.64
C LEU A 156 33.58 -8.48 18.23
N THR A 157 34.64 -8.95 18.91
CA THR A 157 35.34 -10.20 18.58
C THR A 157 34.41 -11.40 18.67
N ASN A 158 34.10 -12.04 17.54
CA ASN A 158 33.10 -13.12 17.38
C ASN A 158 31.64 -12.71 17.67
N ALA A 159 31.33 -11.42 17.81
CA ALA A 159 29.95 -10.97 17.99
C ALA A 159 29.07 -11.35 16.79
N ARG A 160 27.79 -11.62 17.06
CA ARG A 160 26.78 -11.97 16.06
C ARG A 160 25.95 -10.73 15.74
N LEU A 161 26.16 -10.13 14.57
CA LEU A 161 25.38 -8.99 14.13
C LEU A 161 24.21 -9.50 13.27
N SER A 162 22.99 -9.33 13.76
CA SER A 162 21.75 -9.72 13.09
C SER A 162 21.05 -8.49 12.51
N VAL A 163 20.62 -8.57 11.26
CA VAL A 163 19.94 -7.49 10.54
C VAL A 163 18.63 -8.02 9.96
N ARG A 164 17.54 -7.25 10.09
CA ARG A 164 16.29 -7.48 9.37
C ARG A 164 16.12 -6.41 8.29
N LEU A 165 16.20 -6.81 7.02
CA LEU A 165 16.25 -5.89 5.88
C LEU A 165 15.48 -6.40 4.65
N ARG A 166 15.12 -5.47 3.76
CA ARG A 166 14.57 -5.70 2.42
C ARG A 166 15.00 -4.59 1.46
N GLY A 167 14.71 -4.73 0.17
CA GLY A 167 14.89 -3.65 -0.79
C GLY A 167 14.40 -3.99 -2.19
N ASP A 168 14.30 -2.97 -3.04
CA ASP A 168 14.29 -3.16 -4.49
C ASP A 168 15.51 -2.39 -5.01
N VAL A 169 16.57 -3.14 -5.29
CA VAL A 169 17.91 -2.60 -5.54
C VAL A 169 18.61 -3.38 -6.64
N ASP A 170 19.20 -2.64 -7.57
CA ASP A 170 20.17 -3.14 -8.53
C ASP A 170 21.56 -2.82 -7.99
N LEU A 171 22.30 -3.86 -7.57
CA LEU A 171 23.59 -3.71 -6.90
C LEU A 171 24.78 -3.54 -7.85
N GLN A 172 24.60 -3.60 -9.18
CA GLN A 172 25.67 -3.43 -10.19
C GLN A 172 26.99 -4.21 -9.93
N GLY A 173 26.91 -5.35 -9.24
CA GLY A 173 28.05 -6.22 -8.90
C GLY A 173 28.70 -5.97 -7.53
N SER A 174 28.25 -4.96 -6.78
CA SER A 174 28.65 -4.73 -5.38
C SER A 174 27.91 -5.65 -4.41
N GLY A 175 28.50 -5.90 -3.23
CA GLY A 175 27.82 -6.54 -2.11
C GLY A 175 27.44 -5.52 -1.02
N LEU A 176 26.32 -5.75 -0.33
CA LEU A 176 26.01 -5.07 0.93
C LEU A 176 26.83 -5.73 2.05
N VAL A 177 27.74 -4.98 2.66
CA VAL A 177 28.67 -5.50 3.67
C VAL A 177 28.74 -4.59 4.90
N LEU A 178 29.14 -5.16 6.03
CA LEU A 178 29.51 -4.40 7.22
C LEU A 178 30.93 -3.84 7.05
N LEU A 179 31.12 -2.58 7.43
CA LEU A 179 32.40 -1.92 7.62
C LEU A 179 32.61 -1.65 9.12
N VAL A 180 33.82 -1.87 9.62
CA VAL A 180 34.24 -1.49 10.98
C VAL A 180 35.44 -0.55 10.93
N GLN A 181 35.45 0.48 11.78
CA GLN A 181 36.59 1.39 11.96
C GLN A 181 37.09 1.38 13.41
N GLY A 182 38.41 1.29 13.55
CA GLY A 182 39.10 1.41 14.84
C GLY A 182 40.38 2.23 14.71
N LYS A 183 40.59 3.18 15.61
CA LYS A 183 41.79 4.01 15.65
C LYS A 183 42.91 3.23 16.35
N THR A 184 43.93 2.86 15.58
CA THR A 184 45.11 2.15 16.10
C THR A 184 46.29 3.12 16.27
N PRO A 185 47.40 2.68 16.90
CA PRO A 185 48.63 3.47 16.96
C PRO A 185 49.25 3.81 15.59
N LYS A 186 48.80 3.16 14.49
CA LYS A 186 49.26 3.42 13.12
C LYS A 186 48.38 4.45 12.42
N THR A 187 47.11 4.12 12.21
CA THR A 187 46.15 4.86 11.36
C THR A 187 44.72 4.64 11.87
N MET A 188 43.70 5.21 11.23
CA MET A 188 42.34 4.69 11.35
C MET A 188 42.22 3.42 10.48
N ALA A 189 42.22 2.26 11.11
CA ALA A 189 42.11 0.99 10.40
C ALA A 189 40.68 0.80 9.89
N ASN A 190 40.54 0.41 8.62
CA ASN A 190 39.27 0.34 7.90
C ASN A 190 39.10 -1.05 7.26
N PHE A 191 38.07 -1.79 7.67
CA PHE A 191 37.84 -3.17 7.24
C PHE A 191 36.39 -3.41 6.85
N VAL A 192 36.17 -4.11 5.73
CA VAL A 192 34.84 -4.61 5.33
C VAL A 192 34.78 -6.13 5.42
N LEU A 193 33.67 -6.67 5.94
CA LEU A 193 33.41 -8.12 6.07
C LEU A 193 33.00 -8.72 4.72
N SER A 194 33.91 -8.70 3.76
CA SER A 194 33.69 -9.15 2.38
C SER A 194 33.41 -10.64 2.24
N GLY A 195 33.77 -11.46 3.23
CA GLY A 195 33.44 -12.89 3.29
C GLY A 195 31.97 -13.20 3.62
N GLN A 196 31.21 -12.24 4.18
CA GLN A 196 29.82 -12.44 4.59
C GLN A 196 28.91 -11.28 4.11
N PRO A 197 28.69 -11.12 2.79
CA PRO A 197 27.76 -10.12 2.26
C PRO A 197 26.31 -10.47 2.60
N LEU A 198 25.54 -9.45 2.94
CA LEU A 198 24.09 -9.52 3.17
C LEU A 198 23.36 -9.48 1.82
N ARG A 199 22.37 -10.37 1.63
CA ARG A 199 21.46 -10.32 0.48
C ARG A 199 20.39 -9.27 0.69
N VAL A 200 19.97 -8.58 -0.36
CA VAL A 200 18.80 -7.69 -0.34
C VAL A 200 17.69 -8.31 -1.17
N GLU A 201 16.67 -8.83 -0.50
CA GLU A 201 15.48 -9.41 -1.14
C GLU A 201 14.32 -8.41 -1.13
N ARG A 202 13.33 -8.61 -2.02
CA ARG A 202 12.12 -7.77 -2.09
C ARG A 202 11.23 -7.89 -0.86
N ASP A 203 11.20 -9.06 -0.22
CA ASP A 203 10.55 -9.30 1.05
C ASP A 203 11.52 -9.16 2.23
N TRP A 204 10.97 -8.97 3.43
CA TRP A 204 11.76 -8.90 4.67
C TRP A 204 12.50 -10.20 4.96
N THR A 205 13.83 -10.13 5.05
CA THR A 205 14.68 -11.23 5.53
C THR A 205 15.39 -10.83 6.80
N GLN A 206 15.61 -11.80 7.70
CA GLN A 206 16.56 -11.64 8.81
C GLN A 206 17.82 -12.47 8.48
N GLN A 207 18.99 -11.85 8.61
CA GLN A 207 20.30 -12.44 8.31
C GLN A 207 21.27 -12.12 9.45
N THR A 208 22.16 -13.06 9.78
CA THR A 208 23.17 -12.89 10.84
C THR A 208 24.56 -13.13 10.28
N ILE A 209 25.46 -12.18 10.52
CA ILE A 209 26.90 -12.28 10.25
C ILE A 209 27.67 -12.44 11.56
N VAL A 210 28.83 -13.08 11.50
CA VAL A 210 29.71 -13.31 12.67
C VAL A 210 31.01 -12.56 12.47
N LEU A 211 31.34 -11.68 13.41
CA LEU A 211 32.51 -10.81 13.38
C LEU A 211 33.74 -11.57 13.89
N SER A 212 34.06 -12.70 13.25
CA SER A 212 35.21 -13.54 13.59
C SER A 212 36.54 -12.90 13.19
N PRO A 213 37.61 -13.02 13.99
CA PRO A 213 38.94 -12.48 13.67
C PRO A 213 39.73 -13.34 12.64
N ASP A 214 39.06 -13.98 11.69
CA ASP A 214 39.73 -14.64 10.54
C ASP A 214 40.02 -13.60 9.45
N PRO A 215 41.29 -13.24 9.17
CA PRO A 215 41.63 -12.22 8.17
C PRO A 215 41.24 -12.60 6.74
N LYS A 216 40.80 -13.84 6.47
CA LYS A 216 40.22 -14.21 5.16
C LYS A 216 38.79 -13.71 4.96
N GLN A 217 38.07 -13.39 6.04
CA GLN A 217 36.70 -12.86 6.00
C GLN A 217 36.65 -11.35 5.73
N TRP A 218 37.78 -10.65 5.88
CA TRP A 218 37.85 -9.21 5.93
C TRP A 218 38.80 -8.64 4.88
N THR A 219 38.33 -7.68 4.09
CA THR A 219 39.19 -6.87 3.22
C THR A 219 39.56 -5.59 3.96
N CYS A 220 40.85 -5.37 4.23
CA CYS A 220 41.32 -4.05 4.60
C CYS A 220 41.12 -3.10 3.41
N LEU A 221 40.50 -1.95 3.65
CA LEU A 221 40.31 -0.93 2.61
C LEU A 221 41.59 -0.14 2.30
N GLY A 222 42.55 -0.09 3.22
CA GLY A 222 43.76 0.69 3.08
C GLY A 222 43.46 2.18 2.90
N ALA A 223 44.20 2.85 2.01
CA ALA A 223 43.99 4.27 1.73
C ALA A 223 44.42 4.66 0.31
N ARG A 224 43.77 5.70 -0.21
CA ARG A 224 44.22 6.48 -1.37
C ARG A 224 45.55 7.18 -1.04
N TRP A 225 46.34 7.48 -2.07
CA TRP A 225 47.72 7.99 -2.00
C TRP A 225 47.92 9.23 -1.10
N ASP A 226 46.95 10.13 -1.00
CA ASP A 226 46.95 11.35 -0.17
C ASP A 226 46.32 11.14 1.22
N LYS A 227 45.88 9.91 1.52
CA LYS A 227 45.17 9.53 2.75
C LYS A 227 45.88 8.49 3.60
N VAL A 228 47.09 8.08 3.20
CA VAL A 228 47.93 7.12 3.92
C VAL A 228 48.38 7.56 5.33
N SER A 229 48.21 8.84 5.68
CA SER A 229 48.37 9.37 7.05
C SER A 229 47.16 9.16 7.95
N ASP A 230 45.97 9.09 7.34
CA ASP A 230 44.69 9.14 8.04
C ASP A 230 44.14 7.72 8.20
N TYR A 231 44.15 6.96 7.10
CA TYR A 231 43.55 5.64 6.95
C TYR A 231 44.61 4.59 6.60
N GLY A 232 44.35 3.32 6.94
CA GLY A 232 45.28 2.23 6.66
C GLY A 232 44.80 0.87 7.14
N CYS A 233 45.76 -0.04 7.35
CA CYS A 233 45.53 -1.42 7.79
C CYS A 233 46.23 -1.71 9.12
N ASP A 234 45.65 -2.60 9.89
CA ASP A 234 46.25 -3.20 11.07
C ASP A 234 45.84 -4.68 11.18
N ASP A 235 46.13 -5.34 12.31
CA ASP A 235 45.55 -6.67 12.58
C ASP A 235 44.04 -6.55 12.90
N ILE A 236 43.21 -7.30 12.16
CA ILE A 236 41.76 -7.34 12.38
C ILE A 236 41.39 -7.90 13.78
N ALA A 237 42.20 -8.80 14.34
CA ALA A 237 41.99 -9.30 15.71
C ALA A 237 42.35 -8.27 16.79
N THR A 238 43.03 -7.18 16.42
CA THR A 238 43.25 -5.99 17.25
C THR A 238 42.13 -4.96 17.04
N VAL A 239 41.68 -4.74 15.80
CA VAL A 239 40.56 -3.81 15.50
C VAL A 239 39.25 -4.30 16.10
N LEU A 240 38.92 -5.59 16.02
CA LEU A 240 37.67 -6.13 16.55
C LEU A 240 37.54 -6.08 18.08
N LYS A 241 38.65 -6.01 18.80
CA LYS A 241 38.66 -5.89 20.27
C LYS A 241 38.32 -4.50 20.79
N ASP A 242 38.43 -3.49 19.93
CA ASP A 242 38.13 -2.10 20.27
C ASP A 242 37.77 -1.35 18.98
N VAL A 243 36.56 -1.62 18.47
CA VAL A 243 35.97 -0.90 17.32
C VAL A 243 35.55 0.49 17.81
N ASN A 244 36.53 1.33 18.12
CA ASN A 244 36.41 2.58 18.88
C ASN A 244 36.06 3.82 18.06
N PHE A 245 35.53 3.65 16.84
CA PHE A 245 35.08 4.75 16.00
C PHE A 245 33.63 4.58 15.54
N ASP A 246 33.40 3.75 14.52
CA ASP A 246 32.06 3.48 14.00
C ASP A 246 31.95 2.10 13.34
N ILE A 247 30.69 1.68 13.18
CA ILE A 247 30.27 0.59 12.29
C ILE A 247 29.38 1.16 11.19
N MET A 248 29.47 0.62 9.98
CA MET A 248 28.70 1.10 8.82
C MET A 248 28.14 -0.05 8.00
N PHE A 249 26.99 0.17 7.36
CA PHE A 249 26.58 -0.61 6.20
C PHE A 249 27.00 0.12 4.92
N VAL A 250 27.70 -0.59 4.04
CA VAL A 250 28.24 -0.04 2.79
C VAL A 250 27.99 -0.97 1.61
N LEU A 251 27.97 -0.42 0.40
CA LEU A 251 28.06 -1.21 -0.84
C LEU A 251 29.50 -1.17 -1.35
N PHE A 252 30.12 -2.35 -1.47
CA PHE A 252 31.52 -2.52 -1.87
C PHE A 252 31.73 -3.85 -2.62
N PRO A 253 32.66 -3.93 -3.59
CA PRO A 253 33.34 -2.81 -4.25
C PRO A 253 32.44 -2.14 -5.28
N LEU A 254 32.60 -0.83 -5.51
CA LEU A 254 31.89 -0.11 -6.58
C LEU A 254 32.68 -0.13 -7.90
N ASN A 255 31.97 -0.33 -9.02
CA ASN A 255 32.51 -0.11 -10.37
C ASN A 255 32.40 1.37 -10.76
N VAL A 256 33.38 2.18 -10.38
CA VAL A 256 33.41 3.61 -10.69
C VAL A 256 33.99 3.85 -12.07
N VAL A 257 33.25 4.53 -12.94
CA VAL A 257 33.65 4.89 -14.31
C VAL A 257 33.41 6.39 -14.54
N PRO A 258 34.34 7.20 -15.08
CA PRO A 258 34.10 8.61 -15.35
C PRO A 258 33.18 8.79 -16.56
N SER A 259 32.24 9.75 -16.51
CA SER A 259 31.43 10.12 -17.69
C SER A 259 32.23 10.83 -18.80
N HIS A 260 33.43 11.32 -18.46
CA HIS A 260 34.37 11.98 -19.37
C HIS A 260 35.79 11.41 -19.19
N PRO A 261 36.06 10.16 -19.61
CA PRO A 261 37.36 9.52 -19.45
C PRO A 261 38.50 10.28 -20.14
N GLU A 262 38.20 11.04 -21.20
CA GLU A 262 39.15 11.90 -21.91
C GLU A 262 39.65 13.11 -21.09
N LEU A 263 38.94 13.47 -20.01
CA LEU A 263 39.32 14.57 -19.10
C LEU A 263 40.01 14.08 -17.82
N VAL A 264 39.94 12.79 -17.51
CA VAL A 264 40.44 12.20 -16.25
C VAL A 264 41.79 11.51 -16.49
N LYS A 265 42.87 12.21 -16.15
CA LYS A 265 44.25 11.71 -16.33
C LYS A 265 44.59 10.52 -15.42
N ASP A 266 44.00 10.48 -14.23
CA ASP A 266 44.14 9.41 -13.25
C ASP A 266 42.91 9.46 -12.31
N MET A 267 41.99 8.51 -12.48
CA MET A 267 40.73 8.44 -11.72
C MET A 267 40.97 8.11 -10.23
N HIS A 268 42.08 7.47 -9.90
CA HIS A 268 42.40 7.07 -8.54
C HIS A 268 43.18 8.15 -7.79
N ARG A 269 43.82 9.08 -8.52
CA ARG A 269 44.40 10.29 -7.93
C ARG A 269 43.42 11.45 -7.76
N MET A 270 42.41 11.56 -8.62
CA MET A 270 41.41 12.64 -8.60
C MET A 270 40.13 12.20 -7.87
N ARG A 271 39.63 12.98 -6.90
CA ARG A 271 38.33 12.73 -6.25
C ARG A 271 37.16 12.92 -7.24
N PRO A 272 36.31 11.91 -7.44
CA PRO A 272 34.99 12.11 -8.04
C PRO A 272 34.23 13.23 -7.32
N GLY A 273 33.61 14.13 -8.08
CA GLY A 273 32.81 15.24 -7.51
C GLY A 273 33.59 16.36 -6.81
N GLN A 274 34.93 16.29 -6.67
CA GLN A 274 35.73 17.37 -6.06
C GLN A 274 36.93 17.83 -6.91
N ASP A 275 37.68 16.93 -7.54
CA ASP A 275 38.88 17.29 -8.34
C ASP A 275 38.67 17.20 -9.85
N TYR A 276 37.49 16.74 -10.31
CA TYR A 276 37.19 16.61 -11.74
C TYR A 276 37.00 18.02 -12.37
N PRO A 277 37.64 18.32 -13.52
CA PRO A 277 37.67 19.67 -14.07
C PRO A 277 36.34 20.09 -14.71
N GLY A 278 35.60 20.97 -14.05
CA GLY A 278 34.35 21.56 -14.54
C GLY A 278 33.37 21.82 -13.39
N TYR A 279 32.50 22.83 -13.53
CA TYR A 279 31.57 23.21 -12.46
C TYR A 279 30.14 23.37 -12.99
N PRO A 280 29.12 22.77 -12.36
CA PRO A 280 29.17 21.76 -11.29
C PRO A 280 29.24 20.32 -11.84
N SER A 281 30.08 19.49 -11.21
CA SER A 281 30.02 18.02 -11.19
C SER A 281 29.61 17.29 -12.49
N TYR A 282 30.60 16.99 -13.33
CA TYR A 282 30.54 15.77 -14.16
C TYR A 282 30.63 14.56 -13.23
N GLU A 283 29.48 13.96 -12.95
CA GLU A 283 29.41 12.76 -12.11
C GLU A 283 30.05 11.55 -12.81
N VAL A 284 30.31 10.50 -12.04
CA VAL A 284 30.64 9.18 -12.57
C VAL A 284 29.40 8.55 -13.19
N GLU A 285 29.59 7.58 -14.09
CA GLU A 285 28.53 6.96 -14.88
C GLU A 285 27.55 6.17 -13.99
N GLN A 286 26.51 6.86 -13.50
CA GLN A 286 25.51 6.38 -12.54
C GLN A 286 24.84 5.05 -12.94
N LYS A 287 24.86 4.68 -14.23
CA LYS A 287 24.37 3.39 -14.72
C LYS A 287 25.15 2.18 -14.18
N PHE A 288 26.43 2.35 -13.83
CA PHE A 288 27.30 1.32 -13.24
C PHE A 288 27.36 1.37 -11.71
N LEU A 289 26.69 2.34 -11.08
CA LEU A 289 26.59 2.42 -9.62
C LEU A 289 25.29 1.75 -9.13
N PRO A 290 25.29 1.18 -7.91
CA PRO A 290 24.10 0.64 -7.28
C PRO A 290 22.96 1.67 -7.20
N ARG A 291 21.73 1.23 -7.46
CA ARG A 291 20.52 2.08 -7.47
C ARG A 291 19.31 1.36 -6.89
N GLY A 292 18.42 2.12 -6.25
CA GLY A 292 17.19 1.63 -5.64
C GLY A 292 17.03 2.07 -4.19
N VAL A 293 16.40 1.21 -3.39
CA VAL A 293 16.17 1.45 -1.96
C VAL A 293 16.46 0.20 -1.14
N ILE A 294 17.13 0.38 -0.01
CA ILE A 294 17.39 -0.64 1.01
C ILE A 294 16.76 -0.15 2.32
N MET A 295 15.97 -1.01 2.96
CA MET A 295 15.20 -0.74 4.18
C MET A 295 15.70 -1.64 5.31
N PHE A 296 15.93 -1.07 6.49
CA PHE A 296 16.35 -1.77 7.70
C PHE A 296 15.26 -1.62 8.77
N ASP A 297 14.71 -2.74 9.25
CA ASP A 297 13.70 -2.79 10.32
C ASP A 297 14.32 -3.03 11.70
N SER A 298 15.45 -3.76 11.76
CA SER A 298 16.19 -3.92 13.00
C SER A 298 17.66 -4.22 12.76
N VAL A 299 18.52 -3.73 13.65
CA VAL A 299 19.94 -4.10 13.75
C VAL A 299 20.20 -4.53 15.20
N ARG A 300 20.80 -5.70 15.40
CA ARG A 300 21.12 -6.25 16.72
C ARG A 300 22.55 -6.78 16.73
N ILE A 301 23.27 -6.55 17.82
CA ILE A 301 24.59 -7.12 18.10
C ILE A 301 24.48 -7.95 19.37
N ASP A 302 24.57 -9.27 19.21
CA ASP A 302 24.71 -10.22 20.31
C ASP A 302 26.19 -10.51 20.53
N TYR A 303 26.71 -10.17 21.71
CA TYR A 303 28.09 -10.42 22.09
C TYR A 303 28.31 -11.92 22.35
N PRO A 304 29.56 -12.45 22.21
CA PRO A 304 29.88 -13.80 22.66
C PRO A 304 29.91 -13.78 24.19
N ASP A 305 28.83 -14.25 24.79
CA ASP A 305 28.56 -14.04 26.21
C ASP A 305 29.09 -15.20 27.07
N GLU A 306 30.05 -14.89 27.94
CA GLU A 306 30.56 -15.82 28.96
C GLU A 306 29.47 -16.19 29.98
N ALA A 307 28.42 -15.37 30.15
CA ALA A 307 27.28 -15.65 31.03
C ALA A 307 26.18 -16.51 30.37
N ALA A 308 25.93 -16.39 29.06
CA ALA A 308 25.07 -17.32 28.32
C ALA A 308 25.67 -18.74 28.27
N GLN A 309 27.00 -18.88 28.34
CA GLN A 309 27.66 -20.16 28.58
C GLN A 309 27.48 -20.67 30.03
N ALA A 310 27.07 -19.82 30.96
CA ALA A 310 26.87 -20.15 32.38
C ALA A 310 25.40 -20.38 32.79
N ASN A 311 24.40 -19.85 32.07
CA ASN A 311 22.98 -20.20 32.26
C ASN A 311 22.20 -20.31 30.92
N PRO A 312 22.39 -21.40 30.15
CA PRO A 312 21.58 -21.69 28.96
C PRO A 312 20.09 -21.99 29.27
N ASP A 313 19.71 -22.11 30.55
CA ASP A 313 18.33 -22.34 30.97
C ASP A 313 17.56 -21.03 31.23
N GLY A 314 18.18 -19.86 31.00
CA GLY A 314 17.60 -18.53 31.24
C GLY A 314 16.88 -17.88 30.05
N ASP A 315 16.93 -18.47 28.85
CA ASP A 315 16.34 -17.88 27.64
C ASP A 315 14.81 -18.00 27.60
N ALA A 316 14.14 -16.87 27.37
CA ALA A 316 12.69 -16.76 27.16
C ALA A 316 12.32 -16.03 25.85
N THR A 317 13.26 -15.89 24.91
CA THR A 317 12.98 -15.24 23.62
C THR A 317 12.11 -16.12 22.71
N LEU A 318 11.56 -15.53 21.64
CA LEU A 318 11.03 -16.28 20.49
C LEU A 318 12.08 -16.35 19.36
N ARG A 319 12.16 -17.48 18.66
CA ARG A 319 12.86 -17.63 17.37
C ARG A 319 11.92 -17.54 16.16
N ALA A 320 10.60 -17.73 16.36
CA ALA A 320 9.58 -17.46 15.35
C ALA A 320 8.22 -17.10 15.99
N LEU A 321 7.46 -16.27 15.28
CA LEU A 321 6.04 -16.01 15.52
C LEU A 321 5.33 -15.86 14.16
N ALA A 322 4.13 -16.40 14.03
CA ALA A 322 3.29 -16.30 12.84
C ALA A 322 1.80 -16.41 13.18
N THR A 323 0.95 -15.90 12.28
CA THR A 323 -0.52 -15.96 12.36
C THR A 323 -1.11 -16.58 11.11
N SER A 324 -2.32 -17.13 11.21
CA SER A 324 -3.10 -17.58 10.05
C SER A 324 -4.61 -17.44 10.29
N PRO A 325 -5.40 -16.81 9.40
CA PRO A 325 -4.94 -15.94 8.30
C PRO A 325 -4.30 -14.63 8.83
N GLY A 326 -3.83 -13.79 7.89
CA GLY A 326 -3.15 -12.53 8.20
C GLY A 326 -1.66 -12.69 8.48
N LYS A 327 -0.88 -11.64 8.22
CA LYS A 327 0.57 -11.59 8.46
C LYS A 327 0.88 -10.57 9.56
N LEU A 328 1.89 -10.85 10.38
CA LEU A 328 2.45 -9.88 11.32
C LEU A 328 2.98 -8.66 10.56
N SER A 329 2.59 -7.48 11.00
CA SER A 329 3.07 -6.17 10.55
C SER A 329 3.65 -5.39 11.73
N PRO A 330 4.94 -5.03 11.70
CA PRO A 330 5.96 -5.60 10.80
C PRO A 330 6.12 -7.11 11.05
N GLY A 331 6.77 -7.82 10.12
CA GLY A 331 7.05 -9.25 10.29
C GLY A 331 7.95 -9.53 11.50
N PHE A 332 7.90 -10.76 12.03
CA PHE A 332 8.57 -11.15 13.27
C PHE A 332 10.07 -10.78 13.34
N SER A 333 10.48 -10.23 14.50
CA SER A 333 11.88 -10.11 14.94
C SER A 333 11.97 -10.26 16.46
N SER A 334 12.88 -11.11 16.94
CA SER A 334 12.91 -11.54 18.36
C SER A 334 12.90 -10.42 19.43
N PRO A 335 13.54 -9.25 19.24
CA PRO A 335 13.48 -8.15 20.21
C PRO A 335 12.11 -7.45 20.27
N ARG A 336 11.30 -7.51 19.20
CA ARG A 336 10.05 -6.78 19.07
C ARG A 336 8.92 -7.52 19.80
N LYS A 337 8.30 -6.84 20.75
CA LYS A 337 7.26 -7.38 21.66
C LYS A 337 5.82 -7.03 21.27
N LEU A 338 5.64 -6.22 20.22
CA LEU A 338 4.32 -5.80 19.72
C LEU A 338 4.25 -5.95 18.21
N TYR A 339 3.14 -6.51 17.73
CA TYR A 339 2.82 -6.72 16.32
C TYR A 339 1.36 -6.38 16.05
N THR A 340 1.05 -5.97 14.81
CA THR A 340 -0.32 -5.79 14.34
C THR A 340 -0.62 -6.77 13.20
N VAL A 341 -1.82 -7.34 13.16
CA VAL A 341 -2.29 -8.24 12.10
C VAL A 341 -3.64 -7.72 11.62
N PHE A 342 -3.74 -7.38 10.34
CA PHE A 342 -5.01 -7.08 9.69
C PHE A 342 -5.60 -8.37 9.11
N VAL A 343 -6.91 -8.57 9.31
CA VAL A 343 -7.68 -9.69 8.76
C VAL A 343 -8.93 -9.15 8.06
N SER A 344 -9.44 -9.84 7.03
CA SER A 344 -10.63 -9.38 6.30
C SER A 344 -11.89 -9.40 7.18
N GLN A 345 -12.90 -8.63 6.78
CA GLN A 345 -14.21 -8.56 7.42
C GLN A 345 -14.84 -9.94 7.73
N ALA A 346 -14.63 -10.93 6.86
CA ALA A 346 -15.15 -12.29 7.01
C ALA A 346 -14.36 -13.19 7.99
N CYS A 347 -13.20 -12.76 8.48
CA CYS A 347 -12.37 -13.55 9.39
C CYS A 347 -12.95 -13.59 10.81
N GLU A 348 -13.49 -14.74 11.22
CA GLU A 348 -14.05 -14.93 12.58
C GLU A 348 -13.05 -15.54 13.59
N LYS A 349 -11.92 -16.07 13.13
CA LYS A 349 -10.90 -16.72 13.96
C LYS A 349 -9.53 -16.70 13.31
N ILE A 350 -8.48 -16.62 14.12
CA ILE A 350 -7.10 -16.87 13.70
C ILE A 350 -6.47 -18.02 14.50
N THR A 351 -5.35 -18.53 14.02
CA THR A 351 -4.39 -19.32 14.80
C THR A 351 -3.08 -18.55 14.95
N VAL A 352 -2.29 -18.90 15.95
CA VAL A 352 -0.94 -18.37 16.18
C VAL A 352 0.03 -19.53 16.30
N THR A 353 1.18 -19.45 15.63
CA THR A 353 2.30 -20.39 15.78
C THR A 353 3.47 -19.62 16.38
N ALA A 354 4.05 -20.15 17.47
CA ALA A 354 5.19 -19.55 18.15
C ALA A 354 6.27 -20.62 18.41
N ALA A 355 7.54 -20.22 18.32
CA ALA A 355 8.68 -21.07 18.66
C ALA A 355 9.68 -20.27 19.49
N ALA A 356 10.15 -20.83 20.60
CA ALA A 356 11.04 -20.19 21.57
C ALA A 356 12.50 -20.17 21.08
N GLY A 357 13.39 -19.40 21.70
CA GLY A 357 14.83 -19.48 21.46
C GLY A 357 15.36 -20.87 21.87
N ASP A 358 15.29 -21.18 23.17
CA ASP A 358 15.38 -22.53 23.72
C ASP A 358 14.08 -23.34 23.45
N PRO A 359 14.11 -24.44 22.65
CA PRO A 359 12.94 -25.29 22.39
C PRO A 359 12.33 -25.96 23.63
N ARG A 360 13.03 -25.94 24.78
CA ARG A 360 12.55 -26.47 26.06
C ARG A 360 11.72 -25.46 26.86
N ALA A 361 11.78 -24.17 26.52
CA ALA A 361 11.05 -23.10 27.20
C ALA A 361 9.52 -23.29 27.09
N ALA A 362 8.78 -22.77 28.07
CA ALA A 362 7.33 -22.93 28.13
C ALA A 362 6.62 -21.77 27.42
N ILE A 363 5.94 -22.07 26.31
CA ILE A 363 5.10 -21.12 25.56
C ILE A 363 3.64 -21.24 26.02
N GLN A 364 2.98 -20.11 26.26
CA GLN A 364 1.54 -19.99 26.42
C GLN A 364 0.98 -18.96 25.44
N ILE A 365 -0.20 -19.23 24.87
CA ILE A 365 -0.91 -18.30 23.99
C ILE A 365 -2.30 -18.09 24.59
N ASN A 366 -2.61 -16.85 24.99
CA ASN A 366 -3.75 -16.50 25.85
C ASN A 366 -3.86 -17.44 27.08
N GLY A 367 -2.72 -17.72 27.73
CA GLY A 367 -2.60 -18.64 28.87
C GLY A 367 -2.67 -20.14 28.54
N ALA A 368 -3.09 -20.53 27.34
CA ALA A 368 -3.12 -21.94 26.93
C ALA A 368 -1.71 -22.41 26.54
N ARG A 369 -1.19 -23.47 27.17
CA ARG A 369 0.17 -23.99 26.88
C ARG A 369 0.23 -24.60 25.48
N ILE A 370 1.15 -24.10 24.65
CA ILE A 370 1.43 -24.60 23.30
C ILE A 370 2.80 -25.28 23.30
N ALA A 371 3.01 -26.24 22.39
CA ALA A 371 4.30 -26.89 22.17
C ALA A 371 5.13 -26.12 21.14
N ASP A 372 6.45 -26.10 21.29
CA ASP A 372 7.37 -25.33 20.46
C ASP A 372 7.17 -25.55 18.95
N GLY A 373 6.97 -24.45 18.21
CA GLY A 373 6.74 -24.46 16.77
C GLY A 373 5.40 -25.06 16.32
N ARG A 374 4.43 -25.25 17.22
CA ARG A 374 3.08 -25.74 16.91
C ARG A 374 2.06 -24.60 16.85
N GLU A 375 1.03 -24.83 16.05
CA GLU A 375 -0.11 -23.95 15.92
C GLU A 375 -1.05 -24.04 17.14
N SER A 376 -1.63 -22.91 17.53
CA SER A 376 -2.63 -22.82 18.60
C SER A 376 -3.96 -23.46 18.21
N ALA A 377 -4.84 -23.68 19.20
CA ALA A 377 -6.26 -23.79 18.91
C ALA A 377 -6.77 -22.48 18.25
N PRO A 378 -7.83 -22.51 17.42
CA PRO A 378 -8.39 -21.30 16.82
C PRO A 378 -8.91 -20.32 17.87
N ILE A 379 -8.40 -19.09 17.81
CA ILE A 379 -8.75 -17.96 18.67
C ILE A 379 -9.84 -17.13 17.95
N PRO A 380 -11.06 -16.99 18.51
CA PRO A 380 -12.10 -16.16 17.93
C PRO A 380 -11.68 -14.67 17.89
N VAL A 381 -12.03 -13.96 16.82
CA VAL A 381 -11.79 -12.52 16.69
C VAL A 381 -13.09 -11.74 16.43
N SER A 382 -13.37 -10.81 17.33
CA SER A 382 -14.46 -9.83 17.22
C SER A 382 -14.10 -8.74 16.22
N VAL A 383 -15.09 -7.97 15.77
CA VAL A 383 -14.86 -6.72 15.03
C VAL A 383 -14.16 -5.70 15.94
N GLY A 384 -13.20 -4.95 15.39
CA GLY A 384 -12.36 -4.00 16.11
C GLY A 384 -10.99 -4.58 16.49
N ARG A 385 -10.43 -4.07 17.60
CA ARG A 385 -9.16 -4.49 18.18
C ARG A 385 -9.35 -5.75 19.03
N ASN A 386 -8.59 -6.79 18.73
CA ASN A 386 -8.43 -7.97 19.58
C ASN A 386 -6.98 -8.05 20.03
N LEU A 387 -6.72 -8.57 21.23
CA LEU A 387 -5.37 -8.83 21.72
C LEU A 387 -5.13 -10.34 21.84
N VAL A 388 -3.96 -10.79 21.39
CA VAL A 388 -3.43 -12.11 21.70
C VAL A 388 -2.08 -11.94 22.40
N ASP A 389 -1.97 -12.48 23.60
CA ASP A 389 -0.73 -12.51 24.38
C ASP A 389 -0.03 -13.85 24.19
N VAL A 390 1.27 -13.81 23.87
CA VAL A 390 2.16 -14.97 23.73
C VAL A 390 3.25 -14.85 24.80
N ASP A 391 3.07 -15.57 25.89
CA ASP A 391 4.00 -15.59 27.01
C ASP A 391 5.01 -16.72 26.84
N VAL A 392 6.28 -16.41 27.03
CA VAL A 392 7.38 -17.39 27.07
C VAL A 392 8.01 -17.34 28.45
N THR A 393 8.22 -18.50 29.06
CA THR A 393 8.93 -18.65 30.34
C THR A 393 10.15 -19.55 30.13
N SER A 394 11.32 -19.11 30.60
CA SER A 394 12.58 -19.84 30.52
C SER A 394 12.53 -21.20 31.23
N THR A 395 13.47 -22.09 30.90
CA THR A 395 13.57 -23.41 31.52
C THR A 395 13.90 -23.37 33.01
N ASP A 396 14.61 -22.34 33.48
CA ASP A 396 14.84 -22.07 34.90
C ASP A 396 13.63 -21.43 35.63
N GLY A 397 12.57 -21.09 34.89
CA GLY A 397 11.31 -20.54 35.40
C GLY A 397 11.36 -19.07 35.85
N LYS A 398 12.51 -18.39 35.74
CA LYS A 398 12.70 -17.03 36.26
C LYS A 398 12.44 -15.95 35.21
N THR A 399 13.02 -16.11 34.02
CA THR A 399 12.86 -15.16 32.92
C THR A 399 11.48 -15.34 32.29
N LYS A 400 10.77 -14.25 32.07
CA LYS A 400 9.50 -14.22 31.36
C LYS A 400 9.46 -13.09 30.36
N GLU A 401 8.91 -13.38 29.20
CA GLU A 401 8.83 -12.47 28.06
C GLU A 401 7.43 -12.57 27.47
N ASN A 402 6.83 -11.42 27.16
CA ASN A 402 5.50 -11.33 26.56
C ASN A 402 5.61 -10.73 25.15
N TYR A 403 4.96 -11.38 24.19
CA TYR A 403 4.86 -10.95 22.80
C TYR A 403 3.37 -10.77 22.47
N ARG A 404 2.95 -9.53 22.20
CA ARG A 404 1.56 -9.16 21.97
C ARG A 404 1.24 -8.97 20.49
N ILE A 405 0.11 -9.50 20.05
CA ILE A 405 -0.43 -9.33 18.71
C ILE A 405 -1.76 -8.56 18.81
N ARG A 406 -1.84 -7.37 18.19
CA ARG A 406 -3.09 -6.63 17.94
C ARG A 406 -3.72 -7.19 16.66
N VAL A 407 -4.83 -7.91 16.76
CA VAL A 407 -5.57 -8.40 15.58
C VAL A 407 -6.71 -7.45 15.27
N MET A 408 -6.59 -6.75 14.16
CA MET A 408 -7.51 -5.70 13.71
C MET A 408 -8.47 -6.28 12.67
N ARG A 409 -9.74 -6.43 13.07
CA ARG A 409 -10.84 -6.84 12.18
C ARG A 409 -11.71 -5.62 11.83
N PRO A 410 -11.96 -5.33 10.55
CA PRO A 410 -12.70 -4.16 10.10
C PRO A 410 -14.19 -4.23 10.48
N TYR A 411 -14.84 -3.06 10.55
CA TYR A 411 -16.27 -2.94 10.79
C TYR A 411 -17.08 -3.21 9.51
N PRO A 412 -18.28 -3.79 9.61
CA PRO A 412 -19.07 -4.17 8.42
C PRO A 412 -19.36 -3.02 7.46
N THR A 413 -18.75 -3.07 6.28
CA THR A 413 -19.09 -2.29 5.08
C THR A 413 -19.58 -3.21 3.95
N PRO A 414 -20.27 -2.69 2.92
CA PRO A 414 -20.57 -3.46 1.72
C PRO A 414 -19.28 -3.96 1.06
N ASN A 415 -19.25 -5.25 0.71
CA ASN A 415 -18.08 -5.94 0.16
C ASN A 415 -18.57 -7.00 -0.84
N TRP A 416 -17.74 -7.42 -1.81
CA TRP A 416 -18.15 -8.51 -2.69
C TRP A 416 -17.97 -9.87 -2.02
N VAL A 417 -18.89 -10.79 -2.28
CA VAL A 417 -18.84 -12.17 -1.81
C VAL A 417 -18.64 -13.09 -3.01
N ARG A 418 -17.55 -13.87 -3.02
CA ARG A 418 -17.34 -14.92 -4.03
C ARG A 418 -18.28 -16.08 -3.74
N VAL A 419 -19.06 -16.46 -4.75
CA VAL A 419 -20.12 -17.47 -4.67
C VAL A 419 -19.57 -18.83 -5.07
N LYS A 420 -18.82 -18.88 -6.18
CA LYS A 420 -18.26 -20.10 -6.76
C LYS A 420 -17.13 -19.75 -7.71
N GLU A 421 -16.16 -20.64 -7.84
CA GLU A 421 -15.05 -20.52 -8.81
C GLU A 421 -15.34 -21.39 -10.03
N ASP A 422 -15.51 -22.70 -9.83
CA ASP A 422 -15.80 -23.66 -10.89
C ASP A 422 -17.30 -23.76 -11.21
N ASN A 423 -17.73 -23.05 -12.25
CA ASN A 423 -19.08 -23.20 -12.82
C ASN A 423 -19.11 -24.18 -14.01
N PRO A 424 -20.26 -24.85 -14.26
CA PRO A 424 -20.38 -25.88 -15.29
C PRO A 424 -20.40 -25.35 -16.73
N TRP A 425 -20.57 -24.03 -16.91
CA TRP A 425 -20.38 -23.35 -18.18
C TRP A 425 -18.90 -22.94 -18.35
N VAL A 426 -18.37 -23.13 -19.56
CA VAL A 426 -16.97 -22.85 -19.90
C VAL A 426 -16.65 -21.36 -19.69
N PRO A 427 -15.47 -21.00 -19.11
CA PRO A 427 -15.00 -19.62 -18.97
C PRO A 427 -15.14 -18.80 -20.25
N ARG A 428 -15.72 -17.61 -20.09
CA ARG A 428 -16.20 -16.79 -21.20
C ARG A 428 -16.27 -15.30 -20.87
N ASP A 429 -16.14 -14.49 -21.90
CA ASP A 429 -16.51 -13.09 -21.93
C ASP A 429 -17.65 -12.87 -22.94
N SER A 430 -17.97 -11.61 -23.25
CA SER A 430 -18.84 -11.24 -24.38
C SER A 430 -20.26 -11.86 -24.33
N SER A 431 -20.71 -12.31 -23.15
CA SER A 431 -21.92 -13.13 -22.96
C SER A 431 -23.14 -12.27 -22.66
N GLY A 432 -24.27 -12.54 -23.31
CA GLY A 432 -25.52 -11.81 -23.05
C GLY A 432 -26.17 -12.23 -21.73
N GLU A 433 -26.83 -11.30 -21.04
CA GLU A 433 -27.38 -11.56 -19.70
C GLU A 433 -28.79 -11.00 -19.45
N LEU A 434 -29.65 -11.75 -18.74
CA LEU A 434 -30.96 -11.25 -18.32
C LEU A 434 -31.36 -11.78 -16.93
N ALA A 435 -32.12 -10.99 -16.18
CA ALA A 435 -32.85 -11.44 -14.99
C ALA A 435 -34.33 -11.61 -15.35
N PHE A 436 -34.84 -12.84 -15.39
CA PHE A 436 -36.18 -13.16 -15.88
C PHE A 436 -36.77 -14.41 -15.20
N ASN A 437 -38.08 -14.42 -14.94
CA ASN A 437 -38.81 -15.52 -14.29
C ASN A 437 -38.09 -16.11 -13.05
N ASN A 438 -37.66 -15.23 -12.15
CA ASN A 438 -36.91 -15.54 -10.92
C ASN A 438 -35.59 -16.32 -11.15
N ARG A 439 -34.91 -16.08 -12.28
CA ARG A 439 -33.59 -16.63 -12.59
C ARG A 439 -32.68 -15.59 -13.27
N MET A 440 -31.38 -15.71 -13.06
CA MET A 440 -30.35 -15.15 -13.93
C MET A 440 -30.18 -16.06 -15.15
N TRP A 441 -29.98 -15.48 -16.33
CA TRP A 441 -29.81 -16.16 -17.61
C TRP A 441 -28.57 -15.66 -18.34
N LEU A 442 -27.78 -16.59 -18.87
CA LEU A 442 -26.51 -16.37 -19.55
C LEU A 442 -26.58 -16.99 -20.96
N PHE A 443 -26.28 -16.19 -22.00
CA PHE A 443 -26.44 -16.58 -23.40
C PHE A 443 -25.11 -16.45 -24.18
N GLY A 444 -24.60 -17.59 -24.65
CA GLY A 444 -23.43 -17.66 -25.51
C GLY A 444 -22.19 -16.97 -24.93
N GLY A 445 -21.50 -16.17 -25.76
CA GLY A 445 -20.20 -15.57 -25.47
C GLY A 445 -19.06 -16.23 -26.25
N TYR A 446 -17.83 -15.84 -25.90
CA TYR A 446 -16.61 -16.39 -26.52
C TYR A 446 -15.83 -17.26 -25.53
N THR A 447 -15.60 -18.52 -25.92
CA THR A 447 -14.91 -19.57 -25.15
C THR A 447 -13.73 -20.13 -25.97
N PRO A 448 -12.73 -19.28 -26.32
CA PRO A 448 -11.89 -19.43 -27.51
C PRO A 448 -12.57 -19.86 -28.83
N GLY A 449 -13.87 -19.66 -28.92
CA GLY A 449 -14.77 -19.92 -30.04
C GLY A 449 -16.16 -19.41 -29.68
N LEU A 450 -16.98 -19.04 -30.64
CA LEU A 450 -18.30 -18.47 -30.37
C LEU A 450 -19.31 -19.57 -30.05
N VAL A 451 -20.09 -19.39 -28.98
CA VAL A 451 -21.13 -20.33 -28.54
C VAL A 451 -22.52 -19.68 -28.53
N SER A 452 -23.56 -20.52 -28.55
CA SER A 452 -24.97 -20.12 -28.51
C SER A 452 -25.73 -20.79 -27.36
N ASP A 453 -25.02 -21.32 -26.36
CA ASP A 453 -25.59 -22.08 -25.25
C ASP A 453 -26.34 -21.19 -24.24
N VAL A 454 -27.44 -21.72 -23.68
CA VAL A 454 -28.32 -21.01 -22.77
C VAL A 454 -28.25 -21.62 -21.37
N TRP A 455 -27.74 -20.87 -20.41
CA TRP A 455 -27.63 -21.28 -19.01
C TRP A 455 -28.51 -20.41 -18.11
N SER A 456 -28.94 -20.94 -16.98
CA SER A 456 -29.66 -20.14 -15.97
C SER A 456 -29.47 -20.66 -14.54
N SER A 457 -29.58 -19.76 -13.57
CA SER A 457 -29.46 -20.05 -12.14
C SER A 457 -30.45 -19.22 -11.32
N ALA A 458 -30.87 -19.72 -10.14
CA ALA A 458 -31.73 -18.99 -9.20
C ALA A 458 -30.94 -18.36 -8.03
N ASP A 459 -29.65 -18.65 -7.91
CA ASP A 459 -28.81 -18.35 -6.73
C ASP A 459 -27.33 -18.06 -7.06
N GLY A 460 -26.91 -18.19 -8.32
CA GLY A 460 -25.52 -18.06 -8.76
C GLY A 460 -24.62 -19.27 -8.45
N LEU A 461 -25.09 -20.24 -7.66
CA LEU A 461 -24.39 -21.46 -7.29
C LEU A 461 -24.68 -22.59 -8.30
N ASP A 462 -25.95 -22.83 -8.57
CA ASP A 462 -26.40 -23.94 -9.41
C ASP A 462 -26.92 -23.45 -10.75
N TRP A 463 -26.19 -23.82 -11.82
CA TRP A 463 -26.44 -23.42 -13.20
C TRP A 463 -26.91 -24.59 -14.05
N THR A 464 -28.06 -24.42 -14.69
CA THR A 464 -28.70 -25.41 -15.58
C THR A 464 -28.53 -24.98 -17.03
N LYS A 465 -28.07 -25.86 -17.93
CA LYS A 465 -28.15 -25.63 -19.38
C LYS A 465 -29.58 -25.96 -19.85
N ASN A 466 -30.25 -24.98 -20.44
CA ASN A 466 -31.67 -25.05 -20.83
C ASN A 466 -31.83 -25.41 -22.32
N GLY A 467 -30.82 -25.11 -23.14
CA GLY A 467 -30.85 -25.29 -24.58
C GLY A 467 -29.74 -24.49 -25.27
N GLU A 468 -29.96 -24.18 -26.55
CA GLU A 468 -29.08 -23.34 -27.37
C GLU A 468 -29.96 -22.43 -28.26
N ILE A 469 -29.51 -21.20 -28.50
CA ILE A 469 -30.14 -20.29 -29.45
C ILE A 469 -29.75 -20.75 -30.87
N PRO A 470 -30.69 -20.92 -31.83
CA PRO A 470 -30.40 -21.48 -33.14
C PRO A 470 -29.74 -20.46 -34.11
N CYS A 471 -28.74 -19.73 -33.63
CA CYS A 471 -27.84 -18.87 -34.39
C CYS A 471 -26.55 -19.64 -34.70
N ALA A 472 -26.30 -19.94 -35.98
CA ALA A 472 -25.10 -20.65 -36.42
C ALA A 472 -23.83 -19.78 -36.40
N ALA A 473 -23.97 -18.45 -36.30
CA ALA A 473 -22.86 -17.50 -36.19
C ALA A 473 -22.40 -17.24 -34.73
N GLY A 474 -23.00 -17.91 -33.75
CA GLY A 474 -22.77 -17.65 -32.33
C GLY A 474 -23.51 -16.42 -31.80
N ILE A 475 -23.44 -16.23 -30.48
CA ILE A 475 -23.99 -15.07 -29.76
C ILE A 475 -22.82 -14.36 -29.05
N ASN A 476 -22.55 -13.09 -29.38
CA ASN A 476 -21.40 -12.35 -28.83
C ASN A 476 -21.67 -10.84 -28.72
N VAL A 477 -21.59 -10.28 -27.51
CA VAL A 477 -22.11 -8.94 -27.13
C VAL A 477 -23.49 -8.67 -27.76
N PRO A 478 -24.49 -9.53 -27.49
CA PRO A 478 -25.81 -9.38 -28.10
C PRO A 478 -26.53 -8.12 -27.61
N VAL A 479 -27.60 -7.76 -28.32
CA VAL A 479 -28.71 -7.01 -27.74
C VAL A 479 -29.64 -7.99 -27.05
N ASN A 480 -29.92 -7.73 -25.77
CA ASN A 480 -30.77 -8.55 -24.94
C ASN A 480 -31.83 -7.70 -24.22
N PHE A 481 -33.05 -8.22 -24.10
CA PHE A 481 -34.16 -7.56 -23.39
C PHE A 481 -35.01 -8.54 -22.60
N VAL A 482 -35.55 -8.09 -21.46
CA VAL A 482 -36.84 -8.59 -20.95
C VAL A 482 -37.93 -7.61 -21.40
N PHE A 483 -38.87 -8.08 -22.23
CA PHE A 483 -39.98 -7.25 -22.72
C PHE A 483 -41.19 -8.11 -23.08
N GLY A 484 -42.41 -7.61 -22.85
CA GLY A 484 -43.64 -8.30 -23.24
C GLY A 484 -43.82 -9.71 -22.65
N GLY A 485 -43.23 -9.99 -21.48
CA GLY A 485 -43.25 -11.33 -20.88
C GLY A 485 -42.31 -12.34 -21.55
N LYS A 486 -41.31 -11.88 -22.31
CA LYS A 486 -40.30 -12.70 -22.99
C LYS A 486 -38.88 -12.19 -22.78
N MET A 487 -37.92 -13.10 -22.92
CA MET A 487 -36.52 -12.80 -23.22
C MET A 487 -36.34 -12.60 -24.72
N TRP A 488 -35.42 -11.72 -25.10
CA TRP A 488 -35.07 -11.42 -26.49
C TRP A 488 -33.55 -11.35 -26.61
N VAL A 489 -32.97 -11.89 -27.70
CA VAL A 489 -31.51 -11.95 -27.93
C VAL A 489 -31.21 -11.83 -29.44
N SER A 490 -30.19 -11.06 -29.82
CA SER A 490 -29.68 -10.97 -31.21
C SER A 490 -28.53 -11.93 -31.51
N GLY A 491 -28.51 -12.50 -32.71
CA GLY A 491 -27.40 -13.30 -33.24
C GLY A 491 -26.32 -12.49 -33.96
N ASN A 492 -25.11 -13.05 -34.09
CA ASN A 492 -23.96 -12.41 -34.75
C ASN A 492 -24.10 -12.28 -36.28
N ASP A 493 -25.01 -13.02 -36.88
CA ASP A 493 -25.48 -12.86 -38.26
C ASP A 493 -26.45 -11.67 -38.42
N GLY A 494 -26.93 -11.09 -37.32
CA GLY A 494 -27.89 -10.00 -37.28
C GLY A 494 -29.34 -10.45 -37.04
N SER A 495 -29.59 -11.75 -36.87
CA SER A 495 -30.90 -12.30 -36.52
C SER A 495 -31.39 -11.87 -35.13
N PHE A 496 -32.68 -12.03 -34.83
CA PHE A 496 -33.29 -11.69 -33.55
C PHE A 496 -34.30 -12.75 -33.12
N TYR A 497 -34.16 -13.27 -31.90
CA TYR A 497 -34.96 -14.35 -31.35
C TYR A 497 -35.73 -13.89 -30.11
N SER A 498 -36.84 -14.56 -29.81
CA SER A 498 -37.57 -14.41 -28.54
C SER A 498 -37.83 -15.77 -27.88
N SER A 499 -37.92 -15.78 -26.55
CA SER A 499 -38.26 -16.97 -25.76
C SER A 499 -39.05 -16.61 -24.51
N ALA A 500 -39.95 -17.51 -24.08
CA ALA A 500 -40.67 -17.40 -22.80
C ALA A 500 -40.06 -18.28 -21.69
N ASP A 501 -39.14 -19.19 -22.02
CA ASP A 501 -38.65 -20.26 -21.13
C ASP A 501 -37.13 -20.52 -21.23
N GLY A 502 -36.43 -19.93 -22.20
CA GLY A 502 -35.01 -20.13 -22.50
C GLY A 502 -34.65 -21.48 -23.12
N ALA A 503 -35.59 -22.41 -23.21
CA ALA A 503 -35.41 -23.74 -23.81
C ALA A 503 -35.84 -23.75 -25.29
N ARG A 504 -36.88 -22.99 -25.66
CA ARG A 504 -37.33 -22.78 -27.03
C ARG A 504 -37.12 -21.33 -27.45
N TRP A 505 -36.52 -21.12 -28.61
CA TRP A 505 -36.30 -19.80 -29.21
C TRP A 505 -36.99 -19.70 -30.57
N ASP A 506 -37.94 -18.79 -30.69
CA ASP A 506 -38.61 -18.47 -31.96
C ASP A 506 -37.85 -17.34 -32.66
N LEU A 507 -37.50 -17.54 -33.94
CA LEU A 507 -36.91 -16.50 -34.80
C LEU A 507 -37.96 -15.43 -35.10
N VAL A 508 -37.65 -14.17 -34.76
CA VAL A 508 -38.55 -13.02 -34.96
C VAL A 508 -38.15 -12.23 -36.21
N LEU A 509 -36.85 -11.93 -36.36
CA LEU A 509 -36.30 -11.25 -37.54
C LEU A 509 -35.08 -12.02 -38.04
N ALA A 510 -35.02 -12.31 -39.35
CA ALA A 510 -33.85 -12.93 -39.97
C ALA A 510 -32.66 -11.96 -40.06
N GLU A 511 -32.92 -10.65 -40.18
CA GLU A 511 -31.93 -9.60 -40.06
C GLU A 511 -32.55 -8.37 -39.37
N THR A 512 -31.82 -7.77 -38.43
CA THR A 512 -32.21 -6.57 -37.69
C THR A 512 -31.86 -5.28 -38.47
N PRO A 513 -32.57 -4.16 -38.24
CA PRO A 513 -32.31 -2.90 -38.94
C PRO A 513 -30.88 -2.35 -38.77
N TRP A 514 -30.29 -2.54 -37.59
CA TRP A 514 -28.90 -2.21 -37.26
C TRP A 514 -27.91 -3.35 -37.57
N LYS A 515 -28.39 -4.51 -38.05
CA LYS A 515 -27.60 -5.71 -38.40
C LYS A 515 -26.70 -6.15 -37.24
N ASN A 516 -25.57 -6.82 -37.52
CA ASN A 516 -24.58 -7.21 -36.50
C ASN A 516 -23.69 -6.04 -36.01
N ALA A 517 -24.32 -4.90 -35.70
CA ALA A 517 -23.64 -3.64 -35.39
C ALA A 517 -24.21 -2.93 -34.13
N ALA A 518 -25.05 -3.58 -33.31
CA ALA A 518 -25.58 -2.96 -32.10
C ALA A 518 -24.52 -2.70 -31.02
N GLY A 519 -24.73 -1.66 -30.20
CA GLY A 519 -23.93 -1.30 -29.03
C GLY A 519 -24.34 -2.09 -27.78
N SER A 520 -25.44 -1.64 -27.18
CA SER A 520 -26.22 -2.28 -26.10
C SER A 520 -27.70 -1.83 -26.29
N GLY A 521 -28.63 -2.43 -25.55
CA GLY A 521 -30.07 -2.13 -25.60
C GLY A 521 -30.68 -1.91 -24.22
N VAL A 522 -31.71 -1.08 -24.14
CA VAL A 522 -32.40 -0.75 -22.88
C VAL A 522 -33.92 -0.64 -23.07
N ILE A 523 -34.69 -0.89 -22.01
CA ILE A 523 -36.14 -0.62 -21.99
C ILE A 523 -36.37 0.80 -21.46
N PHE A 524 -37.06 1.63 -22.26
CA PHE A 524 -37.37 3.02 -21.92
C PHE A 524 -38.74 3.43 -22.47
N ALA A 525 -39.51 4.19 -21.70
CA ALA A 525 -40.83 4.71 -22.10
C ALA A 525 -41.77 3.65 -22.73
N GLY A 526 -41.75 2.42 -22.19
CA GLY A 526 -42.59 1.31 -22.67
C GLY A 526 -42.14 0.67 -24.00
N LYS A 527 -40.94 0.96 -24.49
CA LYS A 527 -40.35 0.38 -25.72
C LYS A 527 -39.01 -0.30 -25.44
N MET A 528 -38.61 -1.21 -26.33
CA MET A 528 -37.21 -1.55 -26.56
C MET A 528 -36.49 -0.39 -27.27
N TRP A 529 -35.25 -0.11 -26.90
CA TRP A 529 -34.36 0.82 -27.60
C TRP A 529 -32.98 0.19 -27.83
N VAL A 530 -32.40 0.42 -29.00
CA VAL A 530 -31.06 -0.04 -29.40
C VAL A 530 -30.24 1.14 -29.88
N ILE A 531 -28.99 1.24 -29.43
CA ILE A 531 -28.02 2.24 -29.90
C ILE A 531 -26.90 1.49 -30.63
N ALA A 532 -26.68 1.81 -31.90
CA ALA A 532 -25.85 1.00 -32.80
C ALA A 532 -24.49 1.64 -33.15
N ARG A 533 -23.44 0.79 -33.15
CA ARG A 533 -22.08 1.02 -33.64
C ARG A 533 -22.12 1.01 -35.19
N ASN A 534 -22.01 2.15 -35.88
CA ASN A 534 -21.89 2.09 -37.34
C ASN A 534 -20.48 1.60 -37.73
N LYS A 535 -20.38 0.49 -38.48
CA LYS A 535 -19.09 -0.11 -38.90
C LYS A 535 -18.36 0.75 -39.95
N GLY A 536 -17.03 0.84 -39.82
CA GLY A 536 -16.16 1.56 -40.76
C GLY A 536 -16.30 3.08 -40.70
N ASN A 537 -16.08 3.75 -41.83
CA ASN A 537 -16.09 5.22 -41.93
C ASN A 537 -17.50 5.85 -41.95
N ALA A 538 -18.57 5.06 -41.85
CA ALA A 538 -19.95 5.54 -41.82
C ALA A 538 -20.15 6.62 -40.72
N PRO A 539 -21.04 7.61 -40.94
CA PRO A 539 -21.34 8.63 -39.94
C PRO A 539 -22.32 8.12 -38.88
N GLY A 540 -22.19 8.61 -37.65
CA GLY A 540 -23.18 8.43 -36.57
C GLY A 540 -23.06 7.16 -35.71
N ASN A 541 -23.71 7.24 -34.56
CA ASN A 541 -24.30 6.10 -33.87
C ASN A 541 -25.80 6.23 -34.13
N SER A 542 -26.50 5.18 -34.57
CA SER A 542 -27.95 5.25 -34.85
C SER A 542 -28.76 4.72 -33.68
N ILE A 543 -29.93 5.32 -33.41
CA ILE A 543 -30.83 4.94 -32.31
C ILE A 543 -32.14 4.45 -32.90
N TRP A 544 -32.54 3.25 -32.49
CA TRP A 544 -33.75 2.56 -32.94
C TRP A 544 -34.66 2.27 -31.76
N SER A 545 -35.99 2.31 -31.96
CA SER A 545 -36.96 1.86 -30.96
C SER A 545 -38.03 0.93 -31.54
N SER A 546 -38.61 0.08 -30.70
CA SER A 546 -39.74 -0.78 -31.03
C SER A 546 -40.64 -1.04 -29.82
N SER A 547 -41.95 -1.13 -30.06
CA SER A 547 -42.95 -1.52 -29.08
C SER A 547 -43.31 -3.02 -29.10
N ASP A 548 -42.73 -3.81 -30.01
CA ASP A 548 -43.09 -5.23 -30.20
C ASP A 548 -41.90 -6.15 -30.59
N GLY A 549 -40.71 -5.60 -30.84
CA GLY A 549 -39.52 -6.34 -31.29
C GLY A 549 -39.51 -6.68 -32.79
N VAL A 550 -40.59 -6.37 -33.53
CA VAL A 550 -40.77 -6.68 -34.96
C VAL A 550 -40.66 -5.39 -35.79
N HIS A 551 -41.41 -4.37 -35.43
CA HIS A 551 -41.48 -3.09 -36.13
C HIS A 551 -40.56 -2.08 -35.45
N TRP A 552 -39.52 -1.65 -36.16
CA TRP A 552 -38.47 -0.78 -35.61
C TRP A 552 -38.43 0.57 -36.31
N THR A 553 -38.41 1.64 -35.51
CA THR A 553 -38.31 3.03 -35.97
C THR A 553 -36.90 3.56 -35.75
N LEU A 554 -36.32 4.20 -36.76
CA LEU A 554 -35.09 4.98 -36.63
C LEU A 554 -35.43 6.33 -35.96
N GLU A 555 -35.13 6.46 -34.67
CA GLU A 555 -35.45 7.63 -33.85
C GLU A 555 -34.40 8.75 -34.02
N THR A 556 -33.14 8.39 -34.28
CA THR A 556 -32.14 9.31 -34.87
C THR A 556 -31.02 8.55 -35.57
N ALA A 557 -30.51 9.09 -36.69
CA ALA A 557 -29.33 8.59 -37.38
C ALA A 557 -27.99 9.01 -36.70
N PHE A 558 -28.03 10.04 -35.84
CA PHE A 558 -26.84 10.67 -35.26
C PHE A 558 -27.04 11.05 -33.79
N THR A 559 -25.99 10.87 -32.99
CA THR A 559 -25.91 11.30 -31.59
C THR A 559 -24.94 12.48 -31.44
N PRO A 560 -25.14 13.41 -30.48
CA PRO A 560 -24.22 14.52 -30.25
C PRO A 560 -22.90 14.11 -29.57
N PHE A 561 -22.86 12.92 -28.95
CA PHE A 561 -21.60 12.32 -28.49
C PHE A 561 -20.80 11.70 -29.64
N SER A 562 -19.47 11.70 -29.48
CA SER A 562 -18.49 11.12 -30.41
C SER A 562 -18.85 9.70 -30.88
N LYS A 563 -18.31 9.30 -32.04
CA LYS A 563 -18.51 7.98 -32.70
C LYS A 563 -17.98 6.79 -31.87
N ARG A 564 -18.65 6.44 -30.78
CA ARG A 564 -18.31 5.29 -29.94
C ARG A 564 -18.64 4.00 -30.71
N GLN A 565 -17.60 3.29 -31.11
CA GLN A 565 -17.71 2.00 -31.80
C GLN A 565 -17.45 0.83 -30.82
N LEU A 566 -16.81 1.11 -29.69
CA LEU A 566 -16.69 0.19 -28.55
C LEU A 566 -17.48 0.82 -27.39
N PHE A 567 -18.74 0.40 -27.24
CA PHE A 567 -19.65 1.01 -26.27
C PHE A 567 -19.41 0.49 -24.85
N SER A 568 -19.61 1.39 -23.89
CA SER A 568 -20.05 1.07 -22.53
C SER A 568 -21.53 0.68 -22.54
N ASP A 569 -21.99 0.04 -21.47
CA ASP A 569 -23.42 -0.24 -21.33
C ASP A 569 -24.30 1.03 -21.17
N PHE A 570 -25.60 0.90 -21.45
CA PHE A 570 -26.61 1.95 -21.28
C PHE A 570 -27.60 1.56 -20.19
N VAL A 571 -28.05 2.54 -19.40
CA VAL A 571 -29.03 2.31 -18.33
C VAL A 571 -30.16 3.33 -18.36
N VAL A 572 -31.28 2.98 -17.74
CA VAL A 572 -32.39 3.91 -17.45
C VAL A 572 -32.47 4.16 -15.96
N HIS A 573 -32.43 5.44 -15.57
CA HIS A 573 -32.48 5.89 -14.20
C HIS A 573 -33.29 7.19 -14.12
N GLN A 574 -34.16 7.34 -13.11
CA GLN A 574 -34.98 8.54 -12.88
C GLN A 574 -35.67 9.07 -14.17
N ASP A 575 -36.33 8.17 -14.90
CA ASP A 575 -37.01 8.42 -16.19
C ASP A 575 -36.11 9.03 -17.30
N ARG A 576 -34.81 8.72 -17.28
CA ARG A 576 -33.83 9.13 -18.28
C ARG A 576 -32.93 7.97 -18.71
N MET A 577 -32.54 7.95 -19.98
CA MET A 577 -31.41 7.12 -20.44
C MET A 577 -30.07 7.74 -20.01
N TYR A 578 -29.05 6.89 -19.86
CA TYR A 578 -27.66 7.26 -19.59
C TYR A 578 -26.67 6.43 -20.41
N ALA A 579 -25.55 7.05 -20.80
CA ALA A 579 -24.42 6.46 -21.51
C ALA A 579 -23.11 6.81 -20.77
N VAL A 580 -22.26 5.83 -20.48
CA VAL A 580 -21.22 5.94 -19.42
C VAL A 580 -19.86 5.41 -19.90
N GLY A 581 -19.07 6.23 -20.62
CA GLY A 581 -17.74 5.85 -21.13
C GLY A 581 -17.74 5.25 -22.55
N GLY A 582 -16.82 4.32 -22.85
CA GLY A 582 -16.63 3.74 -24.19
C GLY A 582 -15.51 4.39 -25.03
N ALA A 583 -15.31 3.95 -26.27
CA ALA A 583 -14.24 4.44 -27.17
C ALA A 583 -14.62 4.53 -28.65
N ILE A 584 -13.84 5.34 -29.37
CA ILE A 584 -13.76 5.36 -30.84
C ILE A 584 -12.75 4.29 -31.29
N GLN A 585 -13.14 3.41 -32.20
CA GLN A 585 -12.24 2.45 -32.83
C GLN A 585 -11.57 3.09 -34.06
N GLY A 586 -10.37 2.66 -34.44
CA GLY A 586 -9.67 3.11 -35.66
C GLY A 586 -8.49 4.05 -35.43
N TYR A 587 -8.29 4.56 -34.21
CA TYR A 587 -6.95 4.85 -33.70
C TYR A 587 -6.43 3.62 -32.95
N HIS A 588 -5.14 3.33 -33.10
CA HIS A 588 -4.43 2.35 -32.29
C HIS A 588 -3.20 3.02 -31.64
N PRO A 589 -3.11 3.05 -30.30
CA PRO A 589 -4.12 2.62 -29.33
C PRO A 589 -5.42 3.44 -29.45
N PHE A 590 -6.54 2.89 -28.97
CA PHE A 590 -7.86 3.53 -29.09
C PHE A 590 -8.07 4.59 -27.99
N ARG A 591 -8.77 5.67 -28.32
CA ARG A 591 -9.15 6.70 -27.35
C ARG A 591 -10.44 6.29 -26.63
N ALA A 592 -10.29 5.89 -25.38
CA ALA A 592 -11.38 5.68 -24.44
C ALA A 592 -11.83 6.99 -23.77
N TYR A 593 -13.00 6.95 -23.12
CA TYR A 593 -13.67 8.11 -22.53
C TYR A 593 -14.23 7.80 -21.13
N ASN A 594 -14.43 8.87 -20.36
CA ASN A 594 -15.01 8.95 -19.02
C ASN A 594 -16.07 10.07 -18.91
N ASP A 595 -16.62 10.52 -20.04
CA ASP A 595 -17.78 11.42 -20.04
C ASP A 595 -19.09 10.63 -19.94
N VAL A 596 -20.11 11.27 -19.37
CA VAL A 596 -21.45 10.70 -19.19
C VAL A 596 -22.46 11.56 -19.92
N TRP A 597 -23.38 10.93 -20.64
CA TRP A 597 -24.46 11.58 -21.38
C TRP A 597 -25.82 11.05 -20.93
N SER A 598 -26.87 11.87 -21.04
CA SER A 598 -28.23 11.49 -20.68
C SER A 598 -29.28 12.07 -21.63
N SER A 599 -30.40 11.35 -21.79
CA SER A 599 -31.56 11.79 -22.56
C SER A 599 -32.87 11.49 -21.84
N ALA A 600 -33.86 12.38 -21.96
CA ALA A 600 -35.23 12.17 -21.46
C ALA A 600 -36.19 11.62 -22.53
N ASP A 601 -35.76 11.47 -23.79
CA ASP A 601 -36.61 11.05 -24.91
C ASP A 601 -35.93 10.07 -25.88
N GLY A 602 -34.72 9.61 -25.55
CA GLY A 602 -33.88 8.74 -26.38
C GLY A 602 -33.21 9.41 -27.59
N ARG A 603 -33.62 10.64 -27.95
CA ARG A 603 -33.20 11.33 -29.20
C ARG A 603 -32.30 12.52 -28.91
N SER A 604 -32.68 13.32 -27.92
CA SER A 604 -32.01 14.55 -27.50
C SER A 604 -31.10 14.24 -26.32
N TRP A 605 -29.79 14.23 -26.55
CA TRP A 605 -28.80 13.86 -25.54
C TRP A 605 -27.98 15.06 -25.06
N THR A 606 -27.86 15.21 -23.76
CA THR A 606 -27.07 16.25 -23.09
C THR A 606 -25.91 15.59 -22.35
N LYS A 607 -24.73 16.19 -22.37
CA LYS A 607 -23.61 15.73 -21.55
C LYS A 607 -23.82 16.14 -20.09
N VAL A 608 -23.63 15.19 -19.18
CA VAL A 608 -23.87 15.31 -17.74
C VAL A 608 -22.55 15.56 -16.98
N THR A 609 -21.45 14.92 -17.39
CA THR A 609 -20.10 15.30 -17.01
C THR A 609 -19.12 15.07 -18.15
N ASP A 610 -18.12 15.96 -18.27
CA ASP A 610 -17.03 15.89 -19.24
C ASP A 610 -15.90 14.94 -18.82
N GLN A 611 -15.68 14.80 -17.52
CA GLN A 611 -14.63 13.96 -16.92
C GLN A 611 -15.16 13.43 -15.58
N ALA A 612 -15.72 12.22 -15.59
CA ALA A 612 -15.97 11.49 -14.34
C ALA A 612 -14.63 11.07 -13.70
N PRO A 613 -14.56 10.94 -12.35
CA PRO A 613 -13.31 10.67 -11.63
C PRO A 613 -12.67 9.30 -11.94
N TRP A 614 -13.43 8.35 -12.49
CA TRP A 614 -12.90 7.06 -12.91
C TRP A 614 -12.10 7.15 -14.22
N PRO A 615 -10.98 6.41 -14.36
CA PRO A 615 -10.18 6.37 -15.59
C PRO A 615 -10.98 6.06 -16.87
N PRO A 616 -10.69 6.73 -18.01
CA PRO A 616 -11.30 6.45 -19.31
C PRO A 616 -11.16 4.99 -19.72
N ARG A 617 -12.26 4.37 -20.22
CA ARG A 617 -12.32 2.92 -20.48
C ARG A 617 -13.37 2.51 -21.52
N ILE A 618 -13.25 1.26 -21.97
CA ILE A 618 -14.26 0.50 -22.72
C ILE A 618 -14.70 -0.73 -21.93
N TRP A 619 -15.75 -1.39 -22.42
CA TRP A 619 -16.17 -2.72 -21.93
C TRP A 619 -16.49 -2.78 -20.43
N ASN A 620 -16.77 -1.62 -19.84
CA ASN A 620 -17.37 -1.47 -18.54
C ASN A 620 -18.87 -1.79 -18.62
N THR A 621 -19.36 -2.52 -17.64
CA THR A 621 -20.78 -2.79 -17.47
C THR A 621 -21.42 -1.68 -16.64
N ALA A 622 -22.74 -1.50 -16.78
CA ALA A 622 -23.49 -0.56 -15.95
C ALA A 622 -24.91 -1.07 -15.64
N ARG A 623 -25.36 -0.90 -14.40
CA ARG A 623 -26.71 -1.29 -13.95
C ARG A 623 -27.26 -0.26 -12.95
N VAL A 624 -28.57 -0.27 -12.72
CA VAL A 624 -29.21 0.57 -11.69
C VAL A 624 -29.62 -0.29 -10.50
N TYR A 625 -29.10 0.03 -9.33
CA TYR A 625 -29.31 -0.71 -8.07
C TYR A 625 -29.28 0.27 -6.89
N LYS A 626 -30.13 0.06 -5.87
CA LYS A 626 -30.28 0.96 -4.70
C LYS A 626 -30.38 2.44 -5.07
N ASN A 627 -31.28 2.73 -6.01
CA ASN A 627 -31.54 4.07 -6.57
C ASN A 627 -30.29 4.80 -7.10
N ARG A 628 -29.26 4.07 -7.56
CA ARG A 628 -28.00 4.63 -8.10
C ARG A 628 -27.63 3.94 -9.40
N ILE A 629 -26.98 4.68 -10.30
CA ILE A 629 -26.26 4.13 -11.46
C ILE A 629 -24.94 3.55 -10.94
N TRP A 630 -24.62 2.31 -11.32
CA TRP A 630 -23.35 1.66 -11.06
C TRP A 630 -22.57 1.48 -12.36
N MET A 631 -21.25 1.62 -12.30
CA MET A 631 -20.30 1.37 -13.38
C MET A 631 -19.08 0.66 -12.81
N MET A 632 -18.64 -0.43 -13.44
CA MET A 632 -17.55 -1.24 -12.89
C MET A 632 -16.70 -1.92 -13.96
N GLY A 633 -15.44 -2.19 -13.58
CA GLY A 633 -14.46 -2.91 -14.40
C GLY A 633 -14.24 -2.29 -15.79
N GLY A 634 -14.00 -3.12 -16.79
CA GLY A 634 -13.66 -2.68 -18.14
C GLY A 634 -12.16 -2.58 -18.37
N PHE A 635 -11.77 -1.93 -19.47
CA PHE A 635 -10.40 -1.99 -20.01
C PHE A 635 -9.96 -0.66 -20.64
N ARG A 636 -8.66 -0.37 -20.61
CA ARG A 636 -8.03 0.77 -21.31
C ARG A 636 -6.73 0.38 -22.02
N ALA A 637 -6.42 1.08 -23.13
CA ALA A 637 -5.16 0.94 -23.85
C ALA A 637 -4.12 2.04 -23.52
N GLU A 638 -4.55 3.25 -23.18
CA GLU A 638 -3.67 4.37 -22.80
C GLU A 638 -4.02 4.94 -21.42
N PRO A 639 -3.03 5.37 -20.61
CA PRO A 639 -1.58 5.33 -20.87
C PRO A 639 -0.96 3.95 -20.62
N THR A 640 -1.75 2.95 -20.22
CA THR A 640 -1.33 1.58 -19.90
C THR A 640 -2.40 0.58 -20.33
N TRP A 641 -1.98 -0.60 -20.79
CA TRP A 641 -2.83 -1.70 -21.24
C TRP A 641 -3.40 -2.47 -20.03
N ASN A 642 -4.45 -1.94 -19.41
CA ASN A 642 -4.95 -2.41 -18.11
C ASN A 642 -6.46 -2.71 -18.13
N ASN A 643 -6.83 -3.86 -17.57
CA ASN A 643 -8.16 -4.10 -17.03
C ASN A 643 -8.37 -3.34 -15.70
N PHE A 644 -9.62 -3.22 -15.27
CA PHE A 644 -9.99 -2.68 -13.96
C PHE A 644 -10.86 -3.63 -13.13
N ASN A 645 -10.88 -3.42 -11.81
CA ASN A 645 -11.86 -3.97 -10.86
C ASN A 645 -12.39 -2.92 -9.88
N ASP A 646 -12.25 -1.63 -10.18
CA ASP A 646 -12.89 -0.56 -9.43
C ASP A 646 -14.41 -0.54 -9.66
N VAL A 647 -15.14 -0.04 -8.66
CA VAL A 647 -16.61 -0.05 -8.62
C VAL A 647 -17.10 1.34 -8.26
N TRP A 648 -17.80 1.98 -9.18
CA TRP A 648 -18.25 3.36 -9.06
C TRP A 648 -19.76 3.46 -9.08
N TYR A 649 -20.32 4.39 -8.31
CA TYR A 649 -21.75 4.64 -8.25
C TYR A 649 -22.08 6.14 -8.27
N SER A 650 -23.29 6.48 -8.73
CA SER A 650 -23.79 7.86 -8.85
C SER A 650 -25.31 7.93 -8.70
N LEU A 651 -25.81 9.03 -8.12
CA LEU A 651 -27.25 9.35 -8.03
C LEU A 651 -27.80 10.10 -9.26
N ASP A 652 -26.94 10.71 -10.07
CA ASP A 652 -27.33 11.66 -11.12
C ASP A 652 -26.57 11.49 -12.45
N GLY A 653 -25.49 10.72 -12.47
CA GLY A 653 -24.56 10.55 -13.58
C GLY A 653 -23.45 11.61 -13.66
N ALA A 654 -23.51 12.66 -12.83
CA ALA A 654 -22.51 13.73 -12.76
C ALA A 654 -21.51 13.47 -11.63
N HIS A 655 -22.01 13.21 -10.42
CA HIS A 655 -21.22 13.03 -9.21
C HIS A 655 -21.05 11.54 -8.93
N TRP A 656 -19.82 11.05 -8.99
CA TRP A 656 -19.48 9.64 -8.79
C TRP A 656 -18.66 9.43 -7.51
N SER A 657 -18.96 8.37 -6.77
CA SER A 657 -18.13 7.84 -5.69
C SER A 657 -17.63 6.46 -6.06
N GLU A 658 -16.41 6.12 -5.66
CA GLU A 658 -15.92 4.75 -5.63
C GLU A 658 -16.47 4.05 -4.37
N LEU A 659 -16.83 2.78 -4.51
CA LEU A 659 -17.06 1.87 -3.39
C LEU A 659 -15.78 1.08 -3.16
N ALA A 660 -15.03 1.45 -2.12
CA ALA A 660 -13.91 0.64 -1.66
C ALA A 660 -14.42 -0.70 -1.08
N THR A 661 -13.78 -1.80 -1.47
CA THR A 661 -14.10 -3.17 -1.06
C THR A 661 -12.80 -3.93 -0.75
N GLU A 662 -12.79 -4.77 0.29
CA GLU A 662 -11.62 -5.55 0.69
C GLU A 662 -11.44 -6.79 -0.19
N ASP A 663 -12.54 -7.48 -0.46
CA ASP A 663 -12.60 -8.67 -1.29
C ASP A 663 -13.30 -8.30 -2.59
N ILE A 664 -12.60 -8.52 -3.71
CA ILE A 664 -13.15 -8.25 -5.04
C ILE A 664 -12.52 -9.15 -6.10
N TRP A 665 -13.25 -9.36 -7.18
CA TRP A 665 -12.83 -10.10 -8.37
C TRP A 665 -11.60 -9.47 -9.05
N SER A 666 -10.84 -10.31 -9.76
CA SER A 666 -9.64 -9.90 -10.49
C SER A 666 -9.97 -8.96 -11.67
N PRO A 667 -9.12 -7.95 -11.98
CA PRO A 667 -9.37 -6.97 -13.03
C PRO A 667 -9.78 -7.56 -14.39
N ARG A 668 -10.97 -7.18 -14.87
CA ARG A 668 -11.62 -7.79 -16.04
C ARG A 668 -12.62 -6.89 -16.78
N HIS A 669 -12.98 -7.29 -17.99
CA HIS A 669 -13.98 -6.66 -18.86
C HIS A 669 -14.97 -7.67 -19.47
N GLU A 670 -16.06 -7.20 -20.09
CA GLU A 670 -17.10 -8.03 -20.76
C GLU A 670 -17.57 -9.28 -19.98
N TYR A 671 -17.74 -9.14 -18.66
CA TYR A 671 -18.52 -10.05 -17.83
C TYR A 671 -20.01 -9.70 -17.89
N SER A 672 -20.87 -10.64 -17.53
CA SER A 672 -22.31 -10.39 -17.35
C SER A 672 -22.57 -9.76 -15.98
N LEU A 673 -23.35 -8.66 -15.95
CA LEU A 673 -23.71 -7.96 -14.70
C LEU A 673 -25.23 -7.94 -14.50
N TYR A 674 -25.72 -8.50 -13.40
CA TYR A 674 -27.16 -8.62 -13.12
C TYR A 674 -27.58 -7.75 -11.93
N VAL A 675 -28.85 -7.34 -11.90
CA VAL A 675 -29.55 -6.92 -10.68
C VAL A 675 -30.65 -7.95 -10.43
N PHE A 676 -30.50 -8.73 -9.36
CA PHE A 676 -31.33 -9.91 -9.11
C PHE A 676 -31.37 -10.24 -7.62
N ASN A 677 -32.56 -10.59 -7.09
CA ASN A 677 -32.78 -10.89 -5.67
C ASN A 677 -32.12 -9.88 -4.71
N ASP A 678 -32.37 -8.59 -5.00
CA ASP A 678 -31.85 -7.41 -4.29
C ASP A 678 -30.32 -7.35 -4.14
N LYS A 679 -29.59 -7.88 -5.13
CA LYS A 679 -28.13 -7.89 -5.23
C LYS A 679 -27.65 -7.48 -6.63
N LEU A 680 -26.44 -6.92 -6.69
CA LEU A 680 -25.64 -6.91 -7.92
C LEU A 680 -24.88 -8.24 -8.03
N TRP A 681 -24.87 -8.87 -9.21
CA TRP A 681 -24.13 -10.11 -9.46
C TRP A 681 -23.18 -9.96 -10.64
N MET A 682 -21.91 -10.34 -10.46
CA MET A 682 -20.88 -10.37 -11.50
C MET A 682 -20.58 -11.83 -11.87
N VAL A 683 -20.58 -12.14 -13.17
CA VAL A 683 -20.42 -13.50 -13.70
C VAL A 683 -19.42 -13.54 -14.86
N GLY A 684 -18.32 -14.29 -14.68
CA GLY A 684 -17.33 -14.59 -15.72
C GLY A 684 -16.47 -13.39 -16.15
N GLY A 685 -16.17 -13.29 -17.45
CA GLY A 685 -15.49 -12.16 -18.08
C GLY A 685 -14.02 -12.37 -18.45
N ASN A 686 -13.48 -11.37 -19.14
CA ASN A 686 -12.13 -11.34 -19.67
C ASN A 686 -11.13 -10.78 -18.63
N ALA A 687 -10.56 -11.69 -17.85
CA ALA A 687 -9.13 -11.67 -17.63
C ALA A 687 -8.46 -12.62 -18.67
N TRP A 688 -7.13 -12.71 -18.69
CA TRP A 688 -6.45 -13.81 -19.38
C TRP A 688 -5.75 -14.71 -18.35
N PRO A 689 -6.12 -16.00 -18.21
CA PRO A 689 -7.18 -16.71 -18.95
C PRO A 689 -8.59 -16.20 -18.59
N LEU A 690 -9.57 -16.49 -19.48
CA LEU A 690 -10.99 -16.17 -19.26
C LEU A 690 -11.50 -16.80 -17.95
N GLN A 691 -12.57 -16.23 -17.40
CA GLN A 691 -13.06 -16.54 -16.06
C GLN A 691 -14.47 -17.15 -16.08
N ASN A 692 -14.79 -18.01 -15.10
CA ASN A 692 -16.13 -18.59 -14.86
C ASN A 692 -16.62 -18.44 -13.41
N ASP A 693 -15.98 -17.60 -12.60
CA ASP A 693 -16.39 -17.35 -11.23
C ASP A 693 -17.61 -16.41 -11.13
N VAL A 694 -18.34 -16.54 -10.02
CA VAL A 694 -19.56 -15.77 -9.71
C VAL A 694 -19.36 -15.02 -8.38
N TRP A 695 -19.78 -13.76 -8.35
CA TRP A 695 -19.71 -12.89 -7.18
C TRP A 695 -21.02 -12.12 -7.00
N TYR A 696 -21.38 -11.74 -5.77
CA TYR A 696 -22.44 -10.75 -5.51
C TYR A 696 -22.02 -9.63 -4.57
N LEU A 697 -22.72 -8.50 -4.66
CA LEU A 697 -22.68 -7.39 -3.72
C LEU A 697 -24.11 -7.16 -3.17
N GLU A 698 -24.25 -7.20 -1.84
CA GLU A 698 -25.50 -6.98 -1.12
C GLU A 698 -25.44 -5.66 -0.34
N ILE A 699 -26.42 -4.78 -0.54
CA ILE A 699 -26.53 -3.50 0.15
C ILE A 699 -27.91 -3.42 0.80
N LYS A 700 -27.97 -3.43 2.13
CA LYS A 700 -29.23 -3.57 2.88
C LYS A 700 -30.11 -2.31 2.89
N GLY A 701 -29.52 -1.16 2.57
CA GLY A 701 -30.11 0.17 2.67
C GLY A 701 -29.02 1.16 3.07
N LEU A 702 -29.37 2.24 3.76
CA LEU A 702 -28.44 3.17 4.39
C LEU A 702 -27.42 2.39 5.24
N THR A 703 -26.14 2.60 4.97
CA THR A 703 -25.04 1.91 5.67
C THR A 703 -23.78 2.75 5.66
N PHE A 704 -22.89 2.50 6.62
CA PHE A 704 -21.59 3.14 6.68
C PHE A 704 -20.64 2.54 5.64
N LEU A 705 -19.77 3.39 5.08
CA LEU A 705 -18.74 3.06 4.09
C LEU A 705 -17.32 3.36 4.61
N SER A 706 -17.21 4.04 5.77
CA SER A 706 -15.96 4.44 6.39
C SER A 706 -15.64 3.54 7.58
N GLN A 707 -14.36 3.15 7.71
CA GLN A 707 -13.85 2.47 8.90
C GLN A 707 -13.54 3.50 10.00
N PRO A 708 -13.99 3.30 11.25
CA PRO A 708 -13.66 4.19 12.35
C PRO A 708 -12.18 4.07 12.73
N VAL A 709 -11.56 5.19 13.08
CA VAL A 709 -10.30 5.18 13.83
C VAL A 709 -10.62 4.70 15.24
N ILE A 710 -10.02 3.59 15.67
CA ILE A 710 -10.34 2.92 16.94
C ILE A 710 -9.19 2.87 17.95
N GLU A 711 -7.99 3.32 17.59
CA GLU A 711 -6.86 3.49 18.51
C GLU A 711 -6.37 4.94 18.41
N GLU A 712 -6.04 5.55 19.55
CA GLU A 712 -5.37 6.85 19.66
C GLU A 712 -4.63 6.92 21.02
N VAL A 713 -3.72 7.88 21.20
CA VAL A 713 -2.98 8.08 22.47
C VAL A 713 -3.58 9.25 23.26
N ALA A 714 -3.64 9.12 24.60
CA ALA A 714 -4.06 10.20 25.48
C ALA A 714 -3.16 11.44 25.32
N GLY A 715 -3.74 12.58 24.93
CA GLY A 715 -3.03 13.83 24.63
C GLY A 715 -3.10 14.26 23.15
N ASN A 716 -3.35 13.31 22.23
CA ASN A 716 -3.46 13.60 20.79
C ASN A 716 -4.85 14.14 20.38
N ASP A 717 -4.92 14.74 19.19
CA ASP A 717 -6.18 15.15 18.54
C ASP A 717 -6.79 13.99 17.75
N TYR A 718 -7.75 13.28 18.35
CA TYR A 718 -8.54 12.25 17.68
C TYR A 718 -9.44 12.85 16.59
N THR A 719 -9.37 12.31 15.37
CA THR A 719 -10.33 12.63 14.30
C THR A 719 -10.79 11.40 13.53
N TYR A 720 -12.06 11.36 13.17
CA TYR A 720 -12.65 10.34 12.29
C TYR A 720 -13.74 10.98 11.42
N ARG A 721 -13.78 10.68 10.11
CA ARG A 721 -14.87 11.12 9.23
C ARG A 721 -15.80 9.94 8.90
N ALA A 722 -16.98 9.94 9.51
CA ALA A 722 -18.07 9.07 9.10
C ALA A 722 -18.55 9.40 7.68
N LYS A 723 -18.67 8.38 6.83
CA LYS A 723 -19.39 8.40 5.56
C LYS A 723 -20.43 7.27 5.59
N ALA A 724 -21.69 7.61 5.40
CA ALA A 724 -22.77 6.67 5.12
C ALA A 724 -23.50 7.06 3.82
N ASP A 725 -24.06 6.07 3.14
CA ASP A 725 -24.69 6.19 1.82
C ASP A 725 -25.68 5.03 1.62
N PHE A 726 -26.25 4.91 0.42
CA PHE A 726 -27.19 3.85 -0.01
C PHE A 726 -28.59 3.88 0.61
N ASN A 727 -28.98 5.02 1.19
CA ASN A 727 -30.38 5.29 1.52
C ASN A 727 -31.29 5.26 0.28
N ALA A 728 -32.57 4.95 0.50
CA ALA A 728 -33.56 4.81 -0.56
C ALA A 728 -33.91 6.15 -1.23
N SER A 729 -34.03 7.25 -0.45
CA SER A 729 -34.47 8.55 -0.98
C SER A 729 -33.42 9.25 -1.86
N GLY A 730 -32.14 8.93 -1.67
CA GLY A 730 -31.03 9.66 -2.31
C GLY A 730 -30.76 11.04 -1.70
N GLU A 731 -31.43 11.40 -0.61
CA GLU A 731 -31.24 12.66 0.10
C GLU A 731 -29.90 12.72 0.85
N LYS A 732 -29.52 13.93 1.30
CA LYS A 732 -28.31 14.14 2.10
C LYS A 732 -28.44 13.48 3.48
N ILE A 733 -27.46 12.64 3.79
CA ILE A 733 -27.29 12.02 5.11
C ILE A 733 -26.84 13.07 6.14
N SER A 734 -27.46 13.02 7.32
CA SER A 734 -27.07 13.78 8.52
C SER A 734 -26.56 12.82 9.61
N TYR A 735 -25.66 13.30 10.46
CA TYR A 735 -24.96 12.47 11.46
C TYR A 735 -25.15 12.97 12.89
N ARG A 736 -25.14 12.05 13.87
CA ARG A 736 -25.06 12.37 15.30
C ARG A 736 -24.34 11.28 16.10
N LEU A 737 -23.85 11.64 17.29
CA LEU A 737 -23.44 10.66 18.31
C LEU A 737 -24.71 10.22 19.07
N ALA A 738 -25.09 8.95 18.94
CA ALA A 738 -26.20 8.36 19.69
C ALA A 738 -25.74 7.92 21.10
N GLU A 739 -24.46 7.55 21.22
CA GLU A 739 -23.79 7.19 22.48
C GLU A 739 -22.31 7.55 22.34
N ALA A 740 -21.74 8.30 23.28
CA ALA A 740 -20.34 8.73 23.25
C ALA A 740 -19.88 9.34 24.58
N PRO A 741 -18.56 9.44 24.84
CA PRO A 741 -18.01 10.31 25.88
C PRO A 741 -18.37 11.78 25.65
N ARG A 742 -18.53 12.56 26.73
CA ARG A 742 -18.89 13.99 26.66
C ARG A 742 -17.84 14.89 25.98
N TRP A 743 -16.60 14.41 25.87
CA TRP A 743 -15.50 15.11 25.17
C TRP A 743 -15.47 14.83 23.67
N LEU A 744 -16.27 13.88 23.17
CA LEU A 744 -16.38 13.57 21.75
C LEU A 744 -17.47 14.44 21.10
N SER A 745 -17.15 15.03 19.96
CA SER A 745 -18.05 15.87 19.16
C SER A 745 -18.19 15.33 17.74
N ILE A 746 -19.29 15.66 17.05
CA ILE A 746 -19.47 15.36 15.62
C ILE A 746 -20.10 16.54 14.89
N ASP A 747 -19.59 16.85 13.71
CA ASP A 747 -20.24 17.74 12.76
C ASP A 747 -21.36 17.00 12.01
N SER A 748 -22.60 17.47 12.14
CA SER A 748 -23.79 16.75 11.67
C SER A 748 -23.98 16.74 10.15
N GLN A 749 -23.27 17.58 9.40
CA GLN A 749 -23.37 17.67 7.94
C GLN A 749 -22.24 16.93 7.21
N THR A 750 -21.05 16.87 7.83
CA THR A 750 -19.83 16.34 7.21
C THR A 750 -19.34 15.04 7.87
N GLY A 751 -20.04 14.54 8.89
CA GLY A 751 -19.72 13.30 9.60
C GLY A 751 -18.42 13.36 10.41
N LEU A 752 -17.87 14.56 10.63
CA LEU A 752 -16.53 14.72 11.21
C LEU A 752 -16.57 14.66 12.74
N VAL A 753 -16.18 13.50 13.27
CA VAL A 753 -15.97 13.24 14.68
C VAL A 753 -14.61 13.82 15.11
N ARG A 754 -14.59 14.51 16.26
CA ARG A 754 -13.38 15.14 16.83
C ARG A 754 -13.35 15.10 18.36
N ALA A 755 -12.15 14.91 18.92
CA ALA A 755 -11.84 15.06 20.33
C ALA A 755 -10.33 15.32 20.56
N SER A 756 -9.98 15.73 21.77
CA SER A 756 -8.60 15.68 22.29
C SER A 756 -8.64 14.89 23.62
N PRO A 757 -8.70 13.54 23.59
CA PRO A 757 -8.85 12.71 24.79
C PRO A 757 -7.65 12.86 25.74
N VAL A 758 -7.92 13.09 27.03
CA VAL A 758 -6.88 13.33 28.06
C VAL A 758 -6.70 12.18 29.05
N GLU A 759 -7.57 11.17 29.02
CA GLU A 759 -7.53 10.01 29.90
C GLU A 759 -7.51 8.71 29.07
N PRO A 760 -6.61 7.76 29.38
CA PRO A 760 -6.55 6.47 28.70
C PRO A 760 -7.70 5.56 29.15
N GLY A 761 -8.24 4.75 28.23
CA GLY A 761 -9.35 3.85 28.48
C GLY A 761 -10.10 3.41 27.23
N ASP A 762 -11.03 2.48 27.41
CA ASP A 762 -11.88 1.96 26.34
C ASP A 762 -13.24 2.67 26.37
N PHE A 763 -13.55 3.42 25.30
CA PHE A 763 -14.74 4.26 25.21
C PHE A 763 -15.68 3.77 24.11
N LYS A 764 -16.90 3.38 24.46
CA LYS A 764 -17.92 3.01 23.48
C LYS A 764 -18.45 4.26 22.76
N VAL A 765 -18.48 4.18 21.43
CA VAL A 765 -19.00 5.21 20.53
C VAL A 765 -20.04 4.58 19.59
N VAL A 766 -21.17 5.27 19.40
CA VAL A 766 -22.19 4.90 18.40
C VAL A 766 -22.49 6.14 17.57
N VAL A 767 -21.99 6.15 16.33
CA VAL A 767 -22.38 7.14 15.32
C VAL A 767 -23.67 6.66 14.68
N GLU A 768 -24.67 7.53 14.62
CA GLU A 768 -25.90 7.31 13.86
C GLU A 768 -25.91 8.22 12.63
N ALA A 769 -26.32 7.64 11.50
CA ALA A 769 -26.53 8.33 10.24
C ALA A 769 -28.00 8.20 9.84
N SER A 770 -28.60 9.27 9.32
CA SER A 770 -30.02 9.32 8.96
C SER A 770 -30.30 10.23 7.76
N ASP A 771 -31.34 9.94 6.98
CA ASP A 771 -31.87 10.85 5.95
C ASP A 771 -33.16 11.58 6.41
N GLN A 772 -33.84 12.28 5.50
CA GLN A 772 -35.08 13.01 5.82
C GLN A 772 -36.34 12.13 5.69
N ALA A 773 -36.28 11.06 4.90
CA ALA A 773 -37.28 10.00 4.87
C ALA A 773 -37.35 9.17 6.18
N GLY A 774 -36.31 9.22 7.01
CA GLY A 774 -36.24 8.56 8.31
C GLY A 774 -35.56 7.18 8.29
N GLU A 775 -34.84 6.85 7.20
CA GLU A 775 -33.96 5.70 7.17
C GLU A 775 -32.75 5.95 8.09
N ILE A 776 -32.34 4.94 8.87
CA ILE A 776 -31.24 5.07 9.85
C ILE A 776 -30.22 3.93 9.76
N ALA A 777 -28.95 4.28 9.94
CA ALA A 777 -27.86 3.34 10.17
C ALA A 777 -27.11 3.69 11.45
N ARG A 778 -26.48 2.68 12.08
CA ARG A 778 -25.62 2.88 13.26
C ARG A 778 -24.30 2.14 13.09
N GLN A 779 -23.20 2.82 13.38
CA GLN A 779 -21.87 2.25 13.51
C GLN A 779 -21.45 2.35 14.99
N ALA A 780 -21.49 1.21 15.68
CA ALA A 780 -21.00 1.08 17.05
C ALA A 780 -19.56 0.58 17.03
N TYR A 781 -18.66 1.25 17.76
CA TYR A 781 -17.26 0.87 17.90
C TYR A 781 -16.73 1.18 19.30
N THR A 782 -15.62 0.55 19.66
CA THR A 782 -14.82 0.95 20.83
C THR A 782 -13.68 1.82 20.35
N LEU A 783 -13.54 3.00 20.93
CA LEU A 783 -12.37 3.86 20.80
C LEU A 783 -11.44 3.56 21.97
N HIS A 784 -10.28 2.99 21.67
CA HIS A 784 -9.23 2.69 22.61
C HIS A 784 -8.27 3.89 22.70
N ILE A 785 -8.21 4.51 23.88
CA ILE A 785 -7.19 5.52 24.18
C ILE A 785 -6.09 4.83 24.98
N ASP A 786 -4.97 4.54 24.32
CA ASP A 786 -3.77 4.01 24.96
C ASP A 786 -3.01 5.14 25.70
N LYS A 787 -1.99 4.79 26.50
CA LYS A 787 -1.08 5.74 27.16
C LYS A 787 0.10 6.08 26.24
N GLU A 788 0.69 7.26 26.46
CA GLU A 788 2.07 7.57 26.05
C GLU A 788 3.07 6.57 26.68
#